data_AF-A0A0G4K0J9-F1
#
_entry.id   AF-A0A0G4K0J9-F1
#
_cell.length_a   1.000
_cell.length_b   1.000
_cell.length_c   1.000
_cell.angle_alpha   90.00
_cell.angle_beta   90.00
_cell.angle_gamma   90.00
#
_symmetry.space_group_name_H-M   'P 1'
#
loop_
_entity.id
_entity.type
_entity.pdbx_description
1 polymer ?
#
loop_
_entity_poly.entity_id
_entity_poly.type
_entity_poly.pdbx_seq_one_letter_code
_entity_poly.pdbx_strand_id
1 'polypeptide(L)'
;MAFLLPMHYPLAKFVNEEPFRFTRKLPLILTKLTPPRTSGMLLPRERLLQRLDEAASCSLTLVCAAAGFGKTTLLAQGYHRRRQRGDAVVWLSLEEDDNTPLLLMRYLLEALRPLYPEWSAAFQQCLEGELPADFSMFMASLINQLHHCPHPLYLILDDYQSISHREIGDGLAYLLNHAPSSLHLIIGSRSRPLLDLSRLRIQDQLAEIYDNDLRFTFEEANAFFMDSTPATVRKQDIQRLIALTEGWIAGMKLAALSADWRTDPGCFIGSLSESSRTITRYLEEVIFKPLPPEMFDFLLCTSILQRLNPALCNAVTGRSDGETILAWIERHNLFLCALGEGGSWFRYHPLIRDTLLNRLQNSANKDIRILHERAGNWFAGQNLWSEAVRHTLAAGKTGSKHAEAGAQSLAEEGDIDTLVRWMRYLPANLEPSRIDLQLNLAWALAHHFRFNDARQLLDAIAVLVADNRDGLTHSIWIKLQVIRAICEAFAENIPQSIALAEPLLREVPCGDVWVDGLVCNILSYCHLVDLRPEQALSVQRRLPGTKVANRNLFVEVYRAFVVAQGYLRQGNLAEAERQASQALRYAERHTGNNSSSGATLAPILAEIAWEQGDVGRIDALLTLRLEMIDNFCPPDSLSRCYIVLARQAQLNKQSGEADRLLLHAEGLAIGRGWSRARAPLLAERLAVRLRQRDIDGARHILGQLHALAHESGPGKDAPSQNVILYYLRVSRSRLLIAEGEPLAAADMIDQLAGAQEQCAEWLSAVRLRIMQTVALRRAGEEARACEIFKPVLQRAIQQKLQRSLLDAGPDLLPLLSPLCKKLPPSAEWAETIAILSQQAADEGGLPADDIPQSQSLVLTEREQQMLQLIADGYSNKGIARSLGISFETVKWHLKQVYEKLQVSGRIQAINQAREWNLLS
;
A
#
# COMPACT_ATOMS: atom_id res chain seq x y z
N MET A 1 67.77 29.91 9.04
CA MET A 1 68.60 30.91 9.74
C MET A 1 67.78 32.17 9.86
N ALA A 2 67.67 32.68 11.08
CA ALA A 2 66.94 33.87 11.47
C ALA A 2 67.39 35.12 10.70
N PHE A 3 66.48 36.05 10.43
CA PHE A 3 66.77 37.47 10.57
C PHE A 3 65.48 38.28 10.82
N LEU A 4 65.45 38.84 12.03
CA LEU A 4 64.97 40.18 12.42
C LEU A 4 63.71 40.28 13.30
N LEU A 5 64.03 40.70 14.54
CA LEU A 5 63.20 41.17 15.64
C LEU A 5 62.52 42.53 15.34
N PRO A 6 61.51 42.91 16.14
CA PRO A 6 60.51 43.93 15.80
C PRO A 6 60.94 45.34 16.21
N MET A 7 60.69 46.31 15.33
CA MET A 7 60.70 47.74 15.66
C MET A 7 59.33 48.11 16.27
N HIS A 8 59.37 48.58 17.51
CA HIS A 8 58.26 49.20 18.22
C HIS A 8 57.61 50.32 17.39
N TYR A 9 56.38 50.09 16.90
CA TYR A 9 55.51 51.16 16.41
C TYR A 9 54.49 51.55 17.50
N PRO A 10 54.25 52.86 17.76
CA PRO A 10 53.39 53.33 18.86
C PRO A 10 51.87 53.19 18.59
N LEU A 11 51.48 52.47 17.53
CA LEU A 11 50.07 52.31 17.13
C LEU A 11 49.33 51.27 17.97
N ALA A 12 50.00 50.41 18.72
CA ALA A 12 49.35 49.44 19.62
C ALA A 12 48.62 50.10 20.81
N LYS A 13 48.85 51.39 21.09
CA LYS A 13 48.07 52.14 22.09
C LYS A 13 46.72 52.67 21.57
N PHE A 14 46.45 52.57 20.27
CA PHE A 14 45.20 53.04 19.65
C PHE A 14 44.31 51.90 19.12
N VAL A 15 44.66 50.63 19.34
CA VAL A 15 43.88 49.47 18.83
C VAL A 15 42.91 48.89 19.88
N ASN A 16 43.02 49.28 21.15
CA ASN A 16 42.06 48.89 22.20
C ASN A 16 40.99 49.94 22.50
N GLU A 17 40.81 50.94 21.64
CA GLU A 17 39.57 51.72 21.63
C GLU A 17 38.59 51.05 20.66
N GLU A 18 37.87 50.09 21.22
CA GLU A 18 36.63 49.51 20.73
C GLU A 18 35.80 50.42 19.80
N PRO A 19 35.30 49.93 18.63
CA PRO A 19 34.32 50.65 17.81
C PRO A 19 32.92 50.76 18.47
N PHE A 20 32.77 50.34 19.74
CA PHE A 20 31.50 50.19 20.45
C PHE A 20 30.83 51.50 20.91
N ARG A 21 31.40 52.69 20.65
CA ARG A 21 30.67 53.95 20.88
C ARG A 21 29.59 54.23 19.82
N PHE A 22 29.66 53.63 18.63
CA PHE A 22 28.63 53.82 17.60
C PHE A 22 27.41 52.91 17.78
N THR A 23 27.58 51.70 18.32
CA THR A 23 26.48 50.74 18.50
C THR A 23 25.50 51.12 19.61
N ARG A 24 25.89 51.97 20.59
CA ARG A 24 24.96 52.50 21.61
C ARG A 24 23.89 53.45 21.04
N LYS A 25 24.09 54.02 19.83
CA LYS A 25 23.19 55.00 19.19
C LYS A 25 22.48 54.51 17.92
N LEU A 26 22.73 53.27 17.46
CA LEU A 26 22.04 52.75 16.29
C LEU A 26 20.53 52.59 16.61
N PRO A 27 19.64 53.17 15.79
CA PRO A 27 18.20 53.04 15.99
C PRO A 27 17.79 51.57 15.85
N LEU A 28 16.99 51.06 16.79
CA LEU A 28 16.44 49.71 16.73
C LEU A 28 15.31 49.64 15.71
N ILE A 29 15.22 48.54 14.97
CA ILE A 29 14.13 48.28 14.04
C ILE A 29 12.94 47.70 14.83
N LEU A 30 12.02 48.57 15.24
CA LEU A 30 10.89 48.17 16.09
C LEU A 30 9.94 47.16 15.44
N THR A 31 9.94 47.05 14.10
CA THR A 31 9.14 46.03 13.40
C THR A 31 9.61 44.59 13.68
N LYS A 32 10.84 44.39 14.17
CA LYS A 32 11.33 43.08 14.63
C LYS A 32 10.64 42.59 15.91
N LEU A 33 10.04 43.52 16.67
CA LEU A 33 9.38 43.25 17.96
C LEU A 33 7.90 42.87 17.81
N THR A 34 7.43 42.76 16.57
CA THR A 34 6.05 42.41 16.24
C THR A 34 6.03 41.27 15.24
N PRO A 35 5.04 40.37 15.29
CA PRO A 35 4.91 39.33 14.29
C PRO A 35 4.79 39.94 12.88
N PRO A 36 5.35 39.29 11.84
CA PRO A 36 5.28 39.80 10.49
C PRO A 36 3.83 39.91 9.99
N ARG A 37 3.56 40.95 9.19
CA ARG A 37 2.23 41.17 8.62
C ARG A 37 1.89 40.06 7.63
N THR A 38 0.94 39.22 7.99
CA THR A 38 0.44 38.20 7.07
C THR A 38 -0.65 38.80 6.18
N SER A 39 -0.44 38.80 4.87
CA SER A 39 -1.43 39.28 3.90
C SER A 39 -2.40 38.15 3.54
N GLY A 40 -3.69 38.36 3.79
CA GLY A 40 -4.78 37.42 3.46
C GLY A 40 -5.40 36.71 4.67
N MET A 41 -6.46 35.94 4.43
CA MET A 41 -7.11 35.11 5.44
C MET A 41 -6.20 33.91 5.75
N LEU A 42 -5.84 33.78 7.03
CA LEU A 42 -5.01 32.67 7.51
C LEU A 42 -5.90 31.51 7.94
N LEU A 43 -5.58 30.30 7.49
CA LEU A 43 -6.22 29.09 7.99
C LEU A 43 -5.78 28.84 9.44
N PRO A 44 -6.70 28.82 10.42
CA PRO A 44 -6.37 28.48 11.80
C PRO A 44 -6.06 26.98 11.90
N ARG A 45 -4.88 26.63 12.43
CA ARG A 45 -4.45 25.23 12.61
C ARG A 45 -4.68 24.77 14.04
N GLU A 46 -5.94 24.50 14.38
CA GLU A 46 -6.38 24.29 15.77
C GLU A 46 -5.58 23.18 16.48
N ARG A 47 -5.27 22.08 15.79
CA ARG A 47 -4.43 21.00 16.34
C ARG A 47 -3.05 21.47 16.81
N LEU A 48 -2.39 22.35 16.05
CA LEU A 48 -1.06 22.85 16.40
C LEU A 48 -1.13 23.97 17.43
N LEU A 49 -2.15 24.82 17.36
CA LEU A 49 -2.41 25.86 18.35
C LEU A 49 -2.74 25.25 19.72
N GLN A 50 -3.49 24.15 19.75
CA GLN A 50 -3.75 23.40 20.96
C GLN A 50 -2.45 22.78 21.53
N ARG A 51 -1.57 22.24 20.69
CA ARG A 51 -0.24 21.77 21.16
C ARG A 51 0.62 22.89 21.74
N LEU A 52 0.57 24.10 21.17
CA LEU A 52 1.24 25.28 21.74
C LEU A 52 0.59 25.75 23.06
N ASP A 53 -0.72 25.52 23.22
CA ASP A 53 -1.45 25.80 24.45
C ASP A 53 -1.08 24.78 25.55
N GLU A 54 -1.04 23.49 25.23
CA GLU A 54 -0.67 22.39 26.14
C GLU A 54 0.80 22.48 26.58
N ALA A 55 1.70 22.88 25.67
CA ALA A 55 3.11 23.08 25.95
C ALA A 55 3.42 24.25 26.89
N ALA A 56 2.41 25.06 27.27
CA ALA A 56 2.59 26.21 28.17
C ALA A 56 3.20 25.84 29.53
N SER A 57 3.02 24.59 29.98
CA SER A 57 3.52 24.08 31.25
C SER A 57 5.01 23.69 31.21
N CYS A 58 5.61 23.61 30.02
CA CYS A 58 7.03 23.38 29.81
C CYS A 58 7.81 24.71 29.90
N SER A 59 9.13 24.65 30.05
CA SER A 59 10.00 25.84 29.99
C SER A 59 10.36 26.24 28.56
N LEU A 60 10.40 25.28 27.63
CA LEU A 60 10.77 25.49 26.23
C LEU A 60 9.83 24.79 25.25
N THR A 61 9.32 25.53 24.27
CA THR A 61 8.73 24.99 23.04
C THR A 61 9.66 25.25 21.85
N LEU A 62 10.08 24.19 21.17
CA LEU A 62 10.91 24.27 19.96
C LEU A 62 10.08 23.94 18.72
N VAL A 63 9.93 24.92 17.83
CA VAL A 63 9.31 24.75 16.51
C VAL A 63 10.42 24.71 15.45
N CYS A 64 10.81 23.50 15.05
CA CYS A 64 11.95 23.26 14.15
C CYS A 64 11.50 22.59 12.86
N ALA A 65 11.62 23.30 11.74
CA ALA A 65 11.21 22.79 10.43
C ALA A 65 11.87 23.55 9.28
N ALA A 66 11.93 22.98 8.10
CA ALA A 66 12.51 23.59 6.92
C ALA A 66 11.75 24.87 6.47
N ALA A 67 12.32 25.61 5.52
CA ALA A 67 11.71 26.82 4.99
C ALA A 67 10.34 26.52 4.34
N GLY A 68 9.35 27.38 4.57
CA GLY A 68 8.04 27.26 3.91
C GLY A 68 7.08 26.23 4.51
N PHE A 69 7.36 25.64 5.68
CA PHE A 69 6.39 24.82 6.44
C PHE A 69 5.40 25.63 7.29
N GLY A 70 5.51 26.96 7.31
CA GLY A 70 4.58 27.84 8.03
C GLY A 70 4.90 28.06 9.51
N LYS A 71 6.15 27.86 9.95
CA LYS A 71 6.62 28.11 11.33
C LYS A 71 6.25 29.49 11.86
N THR A 72 6.75 30.54 11.22
CA THR A 72 6.47 31.94 11.57
C THR A 72 4.98 32.26 11.58
N THR A 73 4.21 31.66 10.66
CA THR A 73 2.75 31.81 10.63
C THR A 73 2.08 31.15 11.83
N LEU A 74 2.50 29.94 12.21
CA LEU A 74 1.99 29.26 13.41
C LEU A 74 2.33 30.06 14.68
N LEU A 75 3.58 30.52 14.80
CA LEU A 75 4.02 31.34 15.93
C LEU A 75 3.21 32.65 16.02
N ALA A 76 2.97 33.31 14.89
CA ALA A 76 2.15 34.52 14.84
C ALA A 76 0.69 34.25 15.25
N GLN A 77 0.10 33.13 14.82
CA GLN A 77 -1.24 32.71 15.27
C GLN A 77 -1.28 32.45 16.78
N GLY A 78 -0.26 31.75 17.31
CA GLY A 78 -0.10 31.52 18.75
C GLY A 78 0.03 32.84 19.54
N TYR A 79 0.85 33.77 19.04
CA TYR A 79 1.01 35.12 19.60
C TYR A 79 -0.33 35.84 19.73
N HIS A 80 -1.13 35.88 18.65
CA HIS A 80 -2.42 36.56 18.67
C HIS A 80 -3.43 35.87 19.60
N ARG A 81 -3.49 34.54 19.60
CA ARG A 81 -4.40 33.74 20.45
C ARG A 81 -4.13 33.96 21.93
N ARG A 82 -2.86 33.95 22.34
CA ARG A 82 -2.46 34.21 23.74
C ARG A 82 -2.71 35.65 24.17
N ARG A 83 -2.39 36.61 23.29
CA ARG A 83 -2.69 38.03 23.55
C ARG A 83 -4.19 38.29 23.74
N GLN A 84 -5.06 37.57 23.02
CA GLN A 84 -6.51 37.65 23.21
C GLN A 84 -6.99 37.06 24.54
N ARG A 85 -6.26 36.10 25.12
CA ARG A 85 -6.53 35.55 26.45
C ARG A 85 -6.03 36.45 27.59
N GLY A 86 -5.28 37.50 27.28
CA GLY A 86 -4.71 38.43 28.26
C GLY A 86 -3.31 38.05 28.75
N ASP A 87 -2.65 37.06 28.12
CA ASP A 87 -1.28 36.67 28.47
C ASP A 87 -0.27 37.76 28.07
N ALA A 88 0.83 37.87 28.83
CA ALA A 88 1.98 38.68 28.43
C ALA A 88 2.80 37.93 27.37
N VAL A 89 2.83 38.44 26.14
CA VAL A 89 3.54 37.80 25.02
C VAL A 89 4.47 38.79 24.34
N VAL A 90 5.72 38.39 24.18
CA VAL A 90 6.80 39.18 23.58
C VAL A 90 7.32 38.46 22.35
N TRP A 91 7.54 39.21 21.27
CA TRP A 91 8.02 38.70 19.99
C TRP A 91 9.37 39.33 19.65
N LEU A 92 10.32 38.53 19.17
CA LEU A 92 11.58 38.99 18.63
C LEU A 92 11.95 38.18 17.39
N SER A 93 12.10 38.85 16.25
CA SER A 93 12.58 38.26 14.99
C SER A 93 14.09 38.46 14.87
N LEU A 94 14.84 37.40 14.56
CA LEU A 94 16.31 37.40 14.53
C LEU A 94 16.85 37.32 13.10
N GLU A 95 17.84 38.15 12.79
CA GLU A 95 18.56 38.20 11.51
C GLU A 95 20.06 37.93 11.70
N GLU A 96 20.81 37.68 10.62
CA GLU A 96 22.25 37.38 10.69
C GLU A 96 23.06 38.51 11.33
N ASP A 97 22.66 39.77 11.11
CA ASP A 97 23.29 40.96 11.70
C ASP A 97 23.07 41.07 13.23
N ASP A 98 22.11 40.32 13.79
CA ASP A 98 21.78 40.32 15.22
C ASP A 98 22.65 39.34 16.05
N ASN A 99 23.63 38.68 15.42
CA ASN A 99 24.51 37.67 16.01
C ASN A 99 25.59 38.23 16.98
N THR A 100 25.34 39.39 17.59
CA THR A 100 26.24 40.02 18.58
C THR A 100 25.54 40.16 19.93
N PRO A 101 26.18 39.75 21.06
CA PRO A 101 25.56 39.78 22.39
C PRO A 101 24.95 41.13 22.76
N LEU A 102 25.70 42.22 22.54
CA LEU A 102 25.25 43.58 22.85
C LEU A 102 23.97 43.99 22.10
N LEU A 103 23.86 43.64 20.82
CA LEU A 103 22.70 44.01 20.00
C LEU A 103 21.48 43.18 20.39
N LEU A 104 21.67 41.89 20.67
CA LEU A 104 20.61 41.02 21.17
C LEU A 104 20.09 41.47 22.54
N MET A 105 20.98 41.88 23.46
CA MET A 105 20.59 42.45 24.75
C MET A 105 19.68 43.69 24.57
N ARG A 106 20.03 44.59 23.64
CA ARG A 106 19.22 45.79 23.34
C ARG A 106 17.84 45.43 22.79
N TYR A 107 17.76 44.47 21.87
CA TYR A 107 16.49 44.02 21.31
C TYR A 107 15.63 43.28 22.34
N LEU A 108 16.23 42.42 23.17
CA LEU A 108 15.52 41.74 24.27
C LEU A 108 14.95 42.73 25.28
N LEU A 109 15.75 43.73 25.67
CA LEU A 109 15.26 44.82 26.50
C LEU A 109 14.08 45.49 25.82
N GLU A 110 14.25 46.08 24.64
CA GLU A 110 13.18 46.83 23.99
C GLU A 110 11.91 45.99 23.75
N ALA A 111 12.05 44.68 23.51
CA ALA A 111 10.93 43.75 23.40
C ALA A 111 10.15 43.59 24.72
N LEU A 112 10.86 43.57 25.86
CA LEU A 112 10.30 43.44 27.21
C LEU A 112 9.81 44.77 27.80
N ARG A 113 10.02 45.89 27.11
CA ARG A 113 9.67 47.25 27.55
C ARG A 113 8.25 47.45 28.08
N PRO A 114 7.21 46.82 27.50
CA PRO A 114 5.85 46.93 28.03
C PRO A 114 5.67 46.43 29.47
N LEU A 115 6.61 45.63 29.99
CA LEU A 115 6.55 44.99 31.32
C LEU A 115 7.35 45.75 32.41
N TYR A 116 8.06 46.81 32.02
CA TYR A 116 8.97 47.58 32.89
C TYR A 116 8.37 48.32 34.09
N PRO A 117 7.09 48.75 34.11
CA PRO A 117 6.54 49.48 35.25
C PRO A 117 6.64 48.73 36.58
N GLU A 118 6.83 47.41 36.54
CA GLU A 118 6.87 46.52 37.70
C GLU A 118 8.30 46.08 38.10
N TRP A 119 9.35 46.56 37.41
CA TRP A 119 10.74 46.09 37.59
C TRP A 119 11.60 47.02 38.47
N SER A 120 12.65 46.48 39.07
CA SER A 120 13.50 47.20 40.03
C SER A 120 14.31 48.36 39.43
N ALA A 121 14.56 49.41 40.22
CA ALA A 121 15.32 50.60 39.80
C ALA A 121 16.77 50.30 39.33
N ALA A 122 17.39 49.23 39.83
CA ALA A 122 18.72 48.78 39.39
C ALA A 122 18.71 48.25 37.94
N PHE A 123 17.60 47.64 37.51
CA PHE A 123 17.42 47.19 36.14
C PHE A 123 17.05 48.36 35.21
N GLN A 124 16.43 49.42 35.74
CA GLN A 124 16.17 50.68 35.02
C GLN A 124 17.45 51.46 34.67
N GLN A 125 18.57 51.27 35.38
CA GLN A 125 19.86 51.87 35.01
C GLN A 125 20.51 51.19 33.80
N CYS A 126 20.32 49.87 33.62
CA CYS A 126 20.73 49.17 32.40
C CYS A 126 20.01 49.70 31.15
N LEU A 127 18.81 50.25 31.33
CA LEU A 127 17.95 50.85 30.31
C LEU A 127 18.40 52.25 29.87
N GLU A 128 19.15 52.96 30.72
CA GLU A 128 19.64 54.32 30.47
C GLU A 128 21.03 54.36 29.77
N GLY A 129 21.64 53.20 29.50
CA GLY A 129 22.77 53.08 28.56
C GLY A 129 24.04 52.38 29.08
N GLU A 130 24.03 51.82 30.30
CA GLU A 130 25.14 51.03 30.86
C GLU A 130 24.76 49.53 30.88
N LEU A 131 24.81 48.90 29.71
CA LEU A 131 24.66 47.45 29.60
C LEU A 131 25.88 46.74 30.20
N PRO A 132 25.69 45.60 30.90
CA PRO A 132 26.79 44.75 31.34
C PRO A 132 27.68 44.32 30.16
N ALA A 133 28.99 44.21 30.40
CA ALA A 133 29.93 43.72 29.39
C ALA A 133 29.80 42.21 29.13
N ASP A 134 29.21 41.46 30.07
CA ASP A 134 29.03 40.01 30.02
C ASP A 134 27.54 39.66 29.84
N PHE A 135 27.24 38.90 28.78
CA PHE A 135 25.89 38.46 28.46
C PHE A 135 25.27 37.58 29.58
N SER A 136 26.07 36.78 30.28
CA SER A 136 25.61 35.90 31.35
C SER A 136 25.13 36.68 32.58
N MET A 137 25.85 37.77 32.93
CA MET A 137 25.43 38.67 34.01
C MET A 137 24.10 39.36 33.69
N PHE A 138 23.90 39.73 32.42
CA PHE A 138 22.61 40.25 31.96
C PHE A 138 21.49 39.21 32.09
N MET A 139 21.71 37.96 31.64
CA MET A 139 20.71 36.91 31.76
C MET A 139 20.35 36.60 33.23
N ALA A 140 21.33 36.59 34.15
CA ALA A 140 21.08 36.42 35.58
C ALA A 140 20.23 37.55 36.16
N SER A 141 20.52 38.80 35.78
CA SER A 141 19.72 39.96 36.19
C SER A 141 18.29 39.88 35.65
N LEU A 142 18.14 39.47 34.39
CA LEU A 142 16.84 39.26 33.74
C LEU A 142 16.02 38.16 34.44
N ILE A 143 16.63 37.00 34.75
CA ILE A 143 15.98 35.91 35.50
C ILE A 143 15.39 36.42 36.82
N ASN A 144 16.16 37.22 37.58
CA ASN A 144 15.70 37.76 38.86
C ASN A 144 14.49 38.68 38.70
N GLN A 145 14.45 39.51 37.65
CA GLN A 145 13.27 40.35 37.38
C GLN A 145 12.06 39.49 36.97
N LEU A 146 12.27 38.48 36.11
CA LEU A 146 11.22 37.59 35.64
C LEU A 146 10.63 36.74 36.78
N HIS A 147 11.43 36.39 37.80
CA HIS A 147 10.95 35.68 38.99
C HIS A 147 9.92 36.50 39.78
N HIS A 148 10.05 37.82 39.79
CA HIS A 148 9.12 38.74 40.46
C HIS A 148 7.91 39.13 39.60
N CYS A 149 7.82 38.64 38.35
CA CYS A 149 6.72 38.94 37.45
C CYS A 149 5.43 38.24 37.91
N PRO A 150 4.33 38.98 38.17
CA PRO A 150 3.08 38.40 38.68
C PRO A 150 2.27 37.65 37.61
N HIS A 151 2.65 37.75 36.33
CA HIS A 151 1.94 37.15 35.20
C HIS A 151 2.85 36.21 34.40
N PRO A 152 2.32 35.14 33.78
CA PRO A 152 3.06 34.30 32.84
C PRO A 152 3.53 35.10 31.61
N LEU A 153 4.81 34.99 31.29
CA LEU A 153 5.47 35.62 30.15
C LEU A 153 5.84 34.57 29.10
N TYR A 154 5.38 34.81 27.87
CA TYR A 154 5.73 34.02 26.69
C TYR A 154 6.71 34.81 25.82
N LEU A 155 7.96 34.36 25.71
CA LEU A 155 8.98 34.97 24.85
C LEU A 155 9.14 34.15 23.57
N ILE A 156 8.82 34.75 22.42
CA ILE A 156 8.95 34.12 21.11
C ILE A 156 10.20 34.66 20.41
N LEU A 157 11.14 33.76 20.11
CA LEU A 157 12.32 34.02 19.27
C LEU A 157 12.10 33.36 17.92
N ASP A 158 11.87 34.14 16.86
CA ASP A 158 11.71 33.62 15.49
C ASP A 158 13.00 33.76 14.69
N ASP A 159 13.22 32.81 13.77
CA ASP A 159 14.43 32.68 12.94
C ASP A 159 15.77 32.54 13.72
N TYR A 160 15.77 31.75 14.80
CA TYR A 160 16.94 31.53 15.67
C TYR A 160 18.16 30.92 14.96
N GLN A 161 18.00 30.30 13.80
CA GLN A 161 19.14 29.78 13.02
C GLN A 161 20.17 30.85 12.64
N SER A 162 19.79 32.13 12.65
CA SER A 162 20.68 33.27 12.39
C SER A 162 21.73 33.48 13.50
N ILE A 163 21.50 32.91 14.69
CA ILE A 163 22.39 33.00 15.84
C ILE A 163 23.36 31.82 15.87
N SER A 164 24.65 32.12 15.78
CA SER A 164 25.75 31.16 15.85
C SER A 164 26.81 31.51 16.91
N HIS A 165 26.71 32.69 17.52
CA HIS A 165 27.66 33.16 18.53
C HIS A 165 27.53 32.36 19.83
N ARG A 166 28.65 31.77 20.27
CA ARG A 166 28.69 30.84 21.42
C ARG A 166 28.17 31.46 22.72
N GLU A 167 28.55 32.69 23.02
CA GLU A 167 28.14 33.39 24.25
C GLU A 167 26.62 33.59 24.34
N ILE A 168 25.94 33.77 23.20
CA ILE A 168 24.47 33.90 23.16
C ILE A 168 23.83 32.54 23.45
N GLY A 169 24.36 31.47 22.85
CA GLY A 169 23.92 30.10 23.12
C GLY A 169 24.10 29.71 24.59
N ASP A 170 25.27 29.98 25.17
CA ASP A 170 25.59 29.71 26.57
C ASP A 170 24.66 30.52 27.51
N GLY A 171 24.39 31.78 27.20
CA GLY A 171 23.46 32.62 27.98
C GLY A 171 21.99 32.16 27.90
N LEU A 172 21.53 31.67 26.75
CA LEU A 172 20.18 31.09 26.61
C LEU A 172 20.07 29.73 27.31
N ALA A 173 21.11 28.90 27.26
CA ALA A 173 21.18 27.69 28.06
C ALA A 173 21.14 28.02 29.56
N TYR A 174 21.83 29.08 29.99
CA TYR A 174 21.76 29.58 31.36
C TYR A 174 20.34 30.03 31.74
N LEU A 175 19.66 30.78 30.87
CA LEU A 175 18.26 31.18 31.05
C LEU A 175 17.35 29.96 31.26
N LEU A 176 17.45 28.95 30.40
CA LEU A 176 16.60 27.77 30.46
C LEU A 176 16.84 26.92 31.72
N ASN A 177 18.09 26.83 32.18
CA ASN A 177 18.42 26.09 33.40
C ASN A 177 17.94 26.78 34.69
N HIS A 178 17.72 28.09 34.65
CA HIS A 178 17.32 28.91 35.79
C HIS A 178 15.99 29.64 35.56
N ALA A 179 15.21 29.22 34.57
CA ALA A 179 13.98 29.89 34.18
C ALA A 179 12.95 29.83 35.32
N PRO A 180 12.33 30.96 35.71
CA PRO A 180 11.23 30.93 36.65
C PRO A 180 10.00 30.27 36.03
N SER A 181 9.08 29.75 36.85
CA SER A 181 7.82 29.14 36.38
C SER A 181 6.91 30.12 35.64
N SER A 182 7.16 31.43 35.77
CA SER A 182 6.50 32.50 35.04
C SER A 182 7.00 32.67 33.61
N LEU A 183 8.13 32.06 33.20
CA LEU A 183 8.70 32.22 31.86
C LEU A 183 8.49 30.97 31.00
N HIS A 184 7.92 31.15 29.81
CA HIS A 184 7.89 30.15 28.76
C HIS A 184 8.60 30.65 27.50
N LEU A 185 9.65 29.94 27.06
CA LEU A 185 10.41 30.30 25.86
C LEU A 185 9.90 29.51 24.65
N ILE A 186 9.65 30.20 23.53
CA ILE A 186 9.24 29.59 22.26
C ILE A 186 10.29 29.94 21.21
N ILE A 187 10.95 28.94 20.63
CA ILE A 187 11.98 29.13 19.61
C ILE A 187 11.50 28.60 18.27
N GLY A 188 11.44 29.47 17.27
CA GLY A 188 11.30 29.12 15.85
C GLY A 188 12.67 29.01 15.19
N SER A 189 12.98 27.85 14.60
CA SER A 189 14.24 27.64 13.90
C SER A 189 14.10 26.75 12.67
N ARG A 190 15.02 26.89 11.71
CA ARG A 190 15.13 26.00 10.54
C ARG A 190 15.91 24.72 10.82
N SER A 191 16.86 24.81 11.72
CA SER A 191 17.75 23.73 12.16
C SER A 191 17.66 23.57 13.68
N ARG A 192 18.09 22.41 14.19
CA ARG A 192 18.18 22.22 15.63
C ARG A 192 19.19 23.21 16.23
N PRO A 193 18.79 24.03 17.21
CA PRO A 193 19.71 24.96 17.85
C PRO A 193 20.79 24.21 18.65
N LEU A 194 21.97 24.80 18.77
CA LEU A 194 23.08 24.28 19.58
C LEU A 194 22.81 24.52 21.08
N LEU A 195 21.75 23.90 21.60
CA LEU A 195 21.34 23.95 23.00
C LEU A 195 21.29 22.52 23.57
N ASP A 196 21.62 22.36 24.84
CA ASP A 196 21.60 21.06 25.53
C ASP A 196 20.17 20.64 25.92
N LEU A 197 19.39 20.20 24.92
CA LEU A 197 17.96 19.89 25.06
C LEU A 197 17.67 18.59 25.83
N SER A 198 18.64 17.67 25.92
CA SER A 198 18.45 16.34 26.52
C SER A 198 17.97 16.39 27.97
N ARG A 199 18.44 17.36 28.75
CA ARG A 199 18.05 17.52 30.16
C ARG A 199 16.60 17.95 30.30
N LEU A 200 16.18 18.95 29.53
CA LEU A 200 14.80 19.44 29.54
C LEU A 200 13.81 18.36 29.10
N ARG A 201 14.23 17.50 28.15
CA ARG A 201 13.44 16.35 27.69
C ARG A 201 13.20 15.31 28.78
N ILE A 202 14.21 15.00 29.61
CA ILE A 202 14.07 14.06 30.74
C ILE A 202 13.17 14.63 31.84
N GLN A 203 13.11 15.96 31.96
CA GLN A 203 12.32 16.66 32.97
C GLN A 203 10.88 16.98 32.52
N ASP A 204 10.46 16.51 31.34
CA ASP A 204 9.18 16.88 30.70
C ASP A 204 8.99 18.40 30.55
N GLN A 205 10.10 19.12 30.40
CA GLN A 205 10.18 20.59 30.29
C GLN A 205 10.42 21.07 28.85
N LEU A 206 10.34 20.18 27.86
CA LEU A 206 10.57 20.46 26.44
C LEU A 206 9.41 19.93 25.58
N ALA A 207 8.80 20.82 24.79
CA ALA A 207 7.86 20.45 23.73
C ALA A 207 8.49 20.67 22.35
N GLU A 208 8.46 19.66 21.48
CA GLU A 208 9.05 19.72 20.14
C GLU A 208 7.97 19.59 19.05
N ILE A 209 8.01 20.49 18.06
CA ILE A 209 7.15 20.48 16.87
C ILE A 209 8.06 20.47 15.64
N TYR A 210 7.96 19.40 14.85
CA TYR A 210 8.84 19.14 13.71
C TYR A 210 8.13 19.25 12.35
N ASP A 211 8.89 19.07 11.25
CA ASP A 211 8.38 19.10 9.87
C ASP A 211 7.12 18.25 9.69
N ASN A 212 7.11 17.02 10.21
CA ASN A 212 5.97 16.10 10.10
C ASN A 212 4.70 16.62 10.79
N ASP A 213 4.85 17.36 11.89
CA ASP A 213 3.71 17.96 12.60
C ASP A 213 3.13 19.14 11.82
N LEU A 214 4.00 19.90 11.14
CA LEU A 214 3.65 21.09 10.37
C LEU A 214 3.15 20.78 8.96
N ARG A 215 3.26 19.56 8.45
CA ARG A 215 2.64 19.16 7.17
C ARG A 215 1.14 19.40 7.19
N PHE A 216 0.60 19.90 6.09
CA PHE A 216 -0.85 20.01 5.92
C PHE A 216 -1.50 18.63 5.90
N THR A 217 -2.50 18.44 6.75
CA THR A 217 -3.40 17.29 6.65
C THR A 217 -4.34 17.47 5.46
N PHE A 218 -5.03 16.39 5.07
CA PHE A 218 -6.04 16.48 4.03
C PHE A 218 -7.15 17.50 4.38
N GLU A 219 -7.56 17.53 5.64
CA GLU A 219 -8.57 18.47 6.14
C GLU A 219 -8.09 19.92 6.08
N GLU A 220 -6.87 20.18 6.55
CA GLU A 220 -6.26 21.52 6.50
C GLU A 220 -6.04 21.99 5.06
N ALA A 221 -5.54 21.12 4.18
CA ALA A 221 -5.38 21.43 2.76
C ALA A 221 -6.73 21.72 2.09
N ASN A 222 -7.75 20.90 2.36
CA ASN A 222 -9.08 21.11 1.79
C ASN A 222 -9.69 22.44 2.27
N ALA A 223 -9.59 22.76 3.56
CA ALA A 223 -10.03 24.05 4.08
C ALA A 223 -9.26 25.23 3.46
N PHE A 224 -7.92 25.11 3.34
CA PHE A 224 -7.08 26.14 2.70
C PHE A 224 -7.52 26.43 1.26
N PHE A 225 -7.80 25.42 0.44
CA PHE A 225 -8.22 25.61 -0.95
C PHE A 225 -9.66 26.09 -1.10
N MET A 226 -10.56 25.67 -0.20
CA MET A 226 -11.95 26.16 -0.18
C MET A 226 -12.04 27.67 0.12
N ASP A 227 -11.20 28.16 1.03
CA ASP A 227 -11.21 29.59 1.42
C ASP A 227 -10.42 30.48 0.45
N SER A 228 -9.37 29.95 -0.20
CA SER A 228 -8.45 30.73 -1.03
C SER A 228 -8.81 30.79 -2.53
N THR A 229 -9.65 29.87 -3.02
CA THR A 229 -9.95 29.75 -4.46
C THR A 229 -11.44 29.51 -4.72
N PRO A 230 -12.16 30.36 -5.48
CA PRO A 230 -13.59 30.17 -5.77
C PRO A 230 -13.90 29.05 -6.80
N ALA A 231 -12.89 28.28 -7.23
CA ALA A 231 -13.06 27.18 -8.18
C ALA A 231 -13.38 25.86 -7.46
N THR A 232 -14.28 25.05 -8.01
CA THR A 232 -14.64 23.71 -7.50
C THR A 232 -13.49 22.71 -7.67
N VAL A 233 -12.50 22.75 -6.77
CA VAL A 233 -11.42 21.76 -6.72
C VAL A 233 -11.97 20.44 -6.18
N ARG A 234 -11.74 19.33 -6.90
CA ARG A 234 -12.18 18.00 -6.45
C ARG A 234 -11.27 17.50 -5.33
N LYS A 235 -11.84 16.76 -4.38
CA LYS A 235 -11.10 16.11 -3.28
C LYS A 235 -9.93 15.23 -3.77
N GLN A 236 -10.10 14.56 -4.91
CA GLN A 236 -9.05 13.73 -5.54
C GLN A 236 -7.85 14.54 -6.02
N ASP A 237 -8.07 15.76 -6.51
CA ASP A 237 -7.00 16.65 -6.98
C ASP A 237 -6.18 17.19 -5.79
N ILE A 238 -6.84 17.45 -4.65
CA ILE A 238 -6.18 17.82 -3.39
C ILE A 238 -5.33 16.66 -2.85
N GLN A 239 -5.83 15.42 -2.87
CA GLN A 239 -5.06 14.25 -2.44
C GLN A 239 -3.80 14.05 -3.29
N ARG A 240 -3.92 14.21 -4.61
CA ARG A 240 -2.77 14.15 -5.52
C ARG A 240 -1.76 15.27 -5.25
N LEU A 241 -2.22 16.49 -4.99
CA LEU A 241 -1.35 17.61 -4.66
C LEU A 241 -0.64 17.42 -3.31
N ILE A 242 -1.32 16.85 -2.31
CA ILE A 242 -0.69 16.48 -1.03
C ILE A 242 0.36 15.39 -1.25
N ALA A 243 0.08 14.38 -2.08
CA ALA A 243 1.05 13.34 -2.38
C ALA A 243 2.32 13.89 -3.07
N LEU A 244 2.18 14.93 -3.90
CA LEU A 244 3.29 15.57 -4.60
C LEU A 244 4.08 16.57 -3.75
N THR A 245 3.38 17.35 -2.94
CA THR A 245 3.98 18.38 -2.07
C THR A 245 4.35 17.87 -0.69
N GLU A 246 3.97 16.63 -0.37
CA GLU A 246 4.05 16.02 0.97
C GLU A 246 3.46 16.90 2.08
N GLY A 247 2.47 17.74 1.76
CA GLY A 247 1.84 18.68 2.68
C GLY A 247 2.65 19.97 2.95
N TRP A 248 3.65 20.29 2.11
CA TRP A 248 4.45 21.52 2.22
C TRP A 248 3.63 22.78 1.87
N ILE A 249 3.33 23.61 2.87
CA ILE A 249 2.46 24.80 2.76
C ILE A 249 2.89 25.74 1.63
N ALA A 250 4.20 26.00 1.49
CA ALA A 250 4.69 26.94 0.49
C ALA A 250 4.51 26.37 -0.91
N GLY A 251 4.78 25.07 -1.11
CA GLY A 251 4.49 24.37 -2.36
C GLY A 251 3.01 24.41 -2.72
N MET A 252 2.12 24.17 -1.75
CA MET A 252 0.67 24.23 -1.97
C MET A 252 0.18 25.66 -2.27
N LYS A 253 0.70 26.68 -1.57
CA LYS A 253 0.37 28.08 -1.84
C LYS A 253 0.88 28.54 -3.20
N LEU A 254 2.08 28.12 -3.60
CA LEU A 254 2.62 28.41 -4.93
C LEU A 254 1.79 27.73 -6.03
N ALA A 255 1.33 26.50 -5.79
CA ALA A 255 0.39 25.83 -6.69
C ALA A 255 -0.94 26.61 -6.80
N ALA A 256 -1.50 27.08 -5.67
CA ALA A 256 -2.72 27.90 -5.64
C ALA A 256 -2.60 29.24 -6.41
N LEU A 257 -1.39 29.79 -6.48
CA LEU A 257 -1.08 31.03 -7.20
C LEU A 257 -0.84 30.81 -8.70
N SER A 258 -0.69 29.57 -9.16
CA SER A 258 -0.53 29.27 -10.59
C SER A 258 -1.84 29.48 -11.36
N ALA A 259 -1.76 30.01 -12.59
CA ALA A 259 -2.93 30.23 -13.44
C ALA A 259 -3.59 28.90 -13.84
N ASP A 260 -2.77 27.89 -14.11
CA ASP A 260 -3.17 26.55 -14.57
C ASP A 260 -4.02 25.80 -13.52
N TRP A 261 -3.69 25.94 -12.24
CA TRP A 261 -4.48 25.39 -11.13
C TRP A 261 -5.88 26.01 -11.04
N ARG A 262 -6.05 27.28 -11.42
CA ARG A 262 -7.35 27.97 -11.40
C ARG A 262 -8.25 27.60 -12.58
N THR A 263 -7.67 27.13 -13.69
CA THR A 263 -8.40 26.76 -14.91
C THR A 263 -8.71 25.26 -15.00
N ASP A 264 -7.76 24.38 -14.67
CA ASP A 264 -7.96 22.93 -14.61
C ASP A 264 -6.94 22.23 -13.66
N PRO A 265 -7.34 21.96 -12.40
CA PRO A 265 -6.51 21.26 -11.42
C PRO A 265 -6.00 19.89 -11.88
N GLY A 266 -6.77 19.18 -12.72
CA GLY A 266 -6.41 17.84 -13.20
C GLY A 266 -5.29 17.88 -14.23
N CYS A 267 -5.31 18.88 -15.12
CA CYS A 267 -4.27 19.09 -16.12
C CYS A 267 -2.97 19.63 -15.51
N PHE A 268 -3.05 20.49 -14.48
CA PHE A 268 -1.88 20.98 -13.73
C PHE A 268 -1.03 19.82 -13.17
N ILE A 269 -1.66 18.83 -12.55
CA ILE A 269 -0.98 17.66 -11.98
C ILE A 269 -0.29 16.81 -13.08
N GLY A 270 -0.86 16.76 -14.28
CA GLY A 270 -0.29 16.03 -15.42
C GLY A 270 0.81 16.78 -16.19
N SER A 271 0.89 18.11 -16.05
CA SER A 271 1.75 19.01 -16.85
C SER A 271 2.74 19.83 -16.01
N LEU A 272 2.99 19.42 -14.76
CA LEU A 272 3.89 20.07 -13.78
C LEU A 272 5.30 20.42 -14.29
N SER A 273 5.75 19.91 -15.44
CA SER A 273 6.98 20.34 -16.10
C SER A 273 6.94 21.81 -16.56
N GLU A 274 5.80 22.34 -17.02
CA GLU A 274 5.69 23.72 -17.54
C GLU A 274 5.27 24.75 -16.47
N SER A 275 4.38 24.37 -15.53
CA SER A 275 3.97 25.20 -14.39
C SER A 275 5.02 25.31 -13.28
N SER A 276 6.19 24.69 -13.49
CA SER A 276 7.34 24.63 -12.58
C SER A 276 8.04 25.96 -12.34
N ARG A 277 7.91 26.97 -13.23
CA ARG A 277 8.74 28.19 -13.17
C ARG A 277 8.63 28.95 -11.84
N THR A 278 7.44 29.04 -11.24
CA THR A 278 7.26 29.78 -9.97
C THR A 278 7.83 29.02 -8.78
N ILE A 279 7.64 27.69 -8.73
CA ILE A 279 8.19 26.82 -7.68
C ILE A 279 9.71 26.73 -7.83
N THR A 280 10.21 26.50 -9.05
CA THR A 280 11.65 26.49 -9.37
C THR A 280 12.30 27.83 -9.01
N ARG A 281 11.69 28.97 -9.34
CA ARG A 281 12.22 30.29 -8.95
C ARG A 281 12.29 30.45 -7.43
N TYR A 282 11.26 30.03 -6.70
CA TYR A 282 11.27 30.06 -5.24
C TYR A 282 12.36 29.17 -4.65
N LEU A 283 12.49 27.92 -5.14
CA LEU A 283 13.55 27.00 -4.72
C LEU A 283 14.93 27.59 -5.04
N GLU A 284 15.09 28.26 -6.18
CA GLU A 284 16.33 28.94 -6.55
C GLU A 284 16.68 30.10 -5.62
N GLU A 285 15.72 31.00 -5.34
CA GLU A 285 15.96 32.19 -4.53
C GLU A 285 16.13 31.88 -3.04
N VAL A 286 15.32 30.97 -2.51
CA VAL A 286 15.23 30.72 -1.07
C VAL A 286 16.10 29.55 -0.61
N ILE A 287 16.34 28.57 -1.49
CA ILE A 287 17.07 27.35 -1.13
C ILE A 287 18.41 27.25 -1.84
N PHE A 288 18.49 27.40 -3.18
CA PHE A 288 19.71 27.07 -3.91
C PHE A 288 20.75 28.20 -3.96
N LYS A 289 20.36 29.47 -4.15
CA LYS A 289 21.28 30.62 -4.16
C LYS A 289 22.06 30.79 -2.86
N PRO A 290 21.47 30.58 -1.66
CA PRO A 290 22.22 30.66 -0.40
C PRO A 290 23.19 29.50 -0.15
N LEU A 291 23.18 28.43 -0.96
CA LEU A 291 24.03 27.27 -0.71
C LEU A 291 25.49 27.51 -1.13
N PRO A 292 26.46 26.99 -0.37
CA PRO A 292 27.83 26.89 -0.84
C PRO A 292 27.91 26.12 -2.17
N PRO A 293 28.74 26.54 -3.14
CA PRO A 293 28.83 25.93 -4.46
C PRO A 293 29.07 24.41 -4.42
N GLU A 294 29.89 23.94 -3.48
CA GLU A 294 30.19 22.52 -3.30
C GLU A 294 28.97 21.69 -2.88
N MET A 295 28.11 22.25 -2.02
CA MET A 295 26.89 21.58 -1.55
C MET A 295 25.85 21.52 -2.67
N PHE A 296 25.73 22.59 -3.46
CA PHE A 296 24.86 22.60 -4.63
C PHE A 296 25.31 21.58 -5.69
N ASP A 297 26.62 21.48 -5.94
CA ASP A 297 27.18 20.54 -6.90
C ASP A 297 26.90 19.08 -6.51
N PHE A 298 27.04 18.77 -5.22
CA PHE A 298 26.69 17.47 -4.64
C PHE A 298 25.22 17.14 -4.86
N LEU A 299 24.30 18.02 -4.42
CA LEU A 299 22.85 17.85 -4.60
C LEU A 299 22.47 17.63 -6.07
N LEU A 300 23.13 18.35 -6.97
CA LEU A 300 22.89 18.22 -8.41
C LEU A 300 23.31 16.84 -8.93
N CYS A 301 24.49 16.34 -8.58
CA CYS A 301 25.00 15.04 -9.03
C CYS A 301 24.20 13.86 -8.44
N THR A 302 23.75 13.96 -7.19
CA THR A 302 23.02 12.88 -6.51
C THR A 302 21.52 12.89 -6.79
N SER A 303 20.99 13.92 -7.48
CA SER A 303 19.57 14.05 -7.83
C SER A 303 19.01 12.88 -8.65
N ILE A 304 19.85 12.17 -9.40
CA ILE A 304 19.45 10.98 -10.16
C ILE A 304 19.00 9.82 -9.26
N LEU A 305 19.45 9.79 -8.01
CA LEU A 305 19.19 8.72 -7.05
C LEU A 305 17.82 8.89 -6.39
N GLN A 306 17.09 7.78 -6.23
CA GLN A 306 15.82 7.76 -5.50
C GLN A 306 16.01 7.64 -3.98
N ARG A 307 17.07 6.94 -3.58
CA ARG A 307 17.52 6.79 -2.19
C ARG A 307 19.02 7.00 -2.13
N LEU A 308 19.47 7.59 -1.05
CA LEU A 308 20.82 8.08 -0.84
C LEU A 308 21.40 7.39 0.38
N ASN A 309 22.64 6.96 0.30
CA ASN A 309 23.44 6.67 1.48
C ASN A 309 24.86 7.22 1.25
N PRO A 310 25.70 7.36 2.29
CA PRO A 310 27.03 7.92 2.14
C PRO A 310 27.89 7.20 1.08
N ALA A 311 27.88 5.86 1.08
CA ALA A 311 28.69 5.04 0.17
C ALA A 311 28.28 5.18 -1.31
N LEU A 312 26.99 5.23 -1.59
CA LEU A 312 26.41 5.42 -2.92
C LEU A 312 26.65 6.85 -3.43
N CYS A 313 26.50 7.86 -2.55
CA CYS A 313 26.78 9.24 -2.92
C CYS A 313 28.26 9.41 -3.31
N ASN A 314 29.17 8.80 -2.55
CA ASN A 314 30.59 8.75 -2.86
C ASN A 314 30.86 8.07 -4.21
N ALA A 315 30.25 6.92 -4.45
CA ALA A 315 30.42 6.18 -5.71
C ALA A 315 29.94 6.97 -6.95
N VAL A 316 28.82 7.68 -6.85
CA VAL A 316 28.25 8.44 -7.96
C VAL A 316 29.04 9.74 -8.22
N THR A 317 29.31 10.50 -7.16
CA THR A 317 30.01 11.79 -7.26
C THR A 317 31.51 11.65 -7.47
N GLY A 318 32.10 10.50 -7.12
CA GLY A 318 33.56 10.30 -7.06
C GLY A 318 34.21 10.93 -5.84
N ARG A 319 33.43 11.35 -4.85
CA ARG A 319 33.90 11.98 -3.60
C ARG A 319 34.09 10.94 -2.49
N SER A 320 34.70 11.35 -1.38
CA SER A 320 34.90 10.53 -0.17
C SER A 320 34.17 11.09 1.06
N ASP A 321 33.61 12.30 0.99
CA ASP A 321 33.05 13.06 2.11
C ASP A 321 31.51 13.07 2.15
N GLY A 322 30.85 12.11 1.49
CA GLY A 322 29.39 12.00 1.40
C GLY A 322 28.69 11.87 2.76
N GLU A 323 29.33 11.28 3.77
CA GLU A 323 28.79 11.24 5.13
C GLU A 323 28.73 12.63 5.76
N THR A 324 29.83 13.40 5.69
CA THR A 324 29.92 14.77 6.19
C THR A 324 28.92 15.68 5.48
N ILE A 325 28.78 15.55 4.16
CA ILE A 325 27.85 16.36 3.37
C ILE A 325 26.40 16.00 3.69
N LEU A 326 26.04 14.72 3.78
CA LEU A 326 24.67 14.31 4.15
C LEU A 326 24.32 14.76 5.57
N ALA A 327 25.24 14.66 6.53
CA ALA A 327 25.05 15.20 7.87
C ALA A 327 24.89 16.73 7.88
N TRP A 328 25.60 17.44 7.00
CA TRP A 328 25.42 18.89 6.82
C TRP A 328 24.03 19.21 6.23
N ILE A 329 23.60 18.48 5.19
CA ILE A 329 22.28 18.63 4.55
C ILE A 329 21.14 18.36 5.55
N GLU A 330 21.28 17.32 6.38
CA GLU A 330 20.33 16.98 7.45
C GLU A 330 20.29 18.09 8.51
N ARG A 331 21.44 18.57 8.99
CA ARG A 331 21.50 19.67 9.97
C ARG A 331 20.87 20.97 9.46
N HIS A 332 21.04 21.28 8.18
CA HIS A 332 20.47 22.48 7.56
C HIS A 332 19.04 22.27 7.04
N ASN A 333 18.48 21.08 7.26
CA ASN A 333 17.12 20.72 6.96
C ASN A 333 16.73 20.99 5.49
N LEU A 334 17.66 20.66 4.57
CA LEU A 334 17.52 20.84 3.12
C LEU A 334 16.63 19.77 2.48
N PHE A 335 15.47 19.53 3.09
CA PHE A 335 14.43 18.63 2.60
C PHE A 335 14.92 17.20 2.33
N LEU A 336 15.81 16.73 3.20
CA LEU A 336 16.29 15.35 3.24
C LEU A 336 15.50 14.59 4.31
N CYS A 337 14.88 13.48 3.93
CA CYS A 337 14.17 12.61 4.87
C CYS A 337 14.98 11.32 5.08
N ALA A 338 15.25 10.96 6.34
CA ALA A 338 15.80 9.65 6.67
C ALA A 338 14.76 8.55 6.41
N LEU A 339 15.19 7.43 5.82
CA LEU A 339 14.39 6.24 5.53
C LEU A 339 14.74 5.14 6.56
N GLY A 340 13.77 4.78 7.41
CA GLY A 340 13.87 3.67 8.37
C GLY A 340 14.48 4.02 9.74
N GLU A 341 14.37 3.10 10.70
CA GLU A 341 14.80 3.27 12.11
C GLU A 341 16.33 3.27 12.32
N GLY A 342 17.12 3.06 11.26
CA GLY A 342 18.60 2.97 11.32
C GLY A 342 19.37 4.15 10.72
N GLY A 343 18.70 5.19 10.21
CA GLY A 343 19.35 6.42 9.72
C GLY A 343 20.37 6.26 8.57
N SER A 344 20.45 5.10 7.93
CA SER A 344 21.48 4.79 6.92
C SER A 344 21.10 5.20 5.50
N TRP A 345 19.81 5.40 5.25
CA TRP A 345 19.28 5.79 3.94
C TRP A 345 18.51 7.09 4.05
N PHE A 346 18.59 7.90 2.99
CA PHE A 346 17.96 9.20 2.90
C PHE A 346 17.23 9.36 1.56
N ARG A 347 16.29 10.29 1.49
CA ARG A 347 15.58 10.66 0.26
C ARG A 347 15.41 12.17 0.19
N TYR A 348 15.66 12.76 -0.98
CA TYR A 348 15.29 14.15 -1.25
C TYR A 348 13.78 14.29 -1.39
N HIS A 349 13.24 15.41 -0.92
CA HIS A 349 11.86 15.77 -1.23
C HIS A 349 11.63 15.80 -2.75
N PRO A 350 10.54 15.22 -3.28
CA PRO A 350 10.31 15.04 -4.72
C PRO A 350 10.49 16.30 -5.56
N LEU A 351 9.87 17.41 -5.15
CA LEU A 351 9.96 18.71 -5.86
C LEU A 351 11.39 19.24 -6.02
N ILE A 352 12.25 19.04 -5.02
CA ILE A 352 13.65 19.48 -5.06
C ILE A 352 14.43 18.57 -5.98
N ARG A 353 14.24 17.26 -5.86
CA ARG A 353 14.87 16.27 -6.73
C ARG A 353 14.54 16.53 -8.20
N ASP A 354 13.28 16.77 -8.53
CA ASP A 354 12.83 17.01 -9.91
C ASP A 354 13.41 18.32 -10.47
N THR A 355 13.47 19.37 -9.64
CA THR A 355 14.09 20.65 -10.04
C THR A 355 15.59 20.50 -10.29
N LEU A 356 16.29 19.77 -9.41
CA LEU A 356 17.71 19.47 -9.57
C LEU A 356 17.96 18.58 -10.80
N LEU A 357 17.11 17.60 -11.05
CA LEU A 357 17.24 16.68 -12.18
C LEU A 357 17.03 17.40 -13.52
N ASN A 358 16.03 18.28 -13.62
CA ASN A 358 15.84 19.15 -14.77
C ASN A 358 17.05 20.06 -15.01
N ARG A 359 17.67 20.57 -13.94
CA ARG A 359 18.88 21.40 -14.04
C ARG A 359 20.12 20.59 -14.44
N LEU A 360 20.22 19.35 -13.98
CA LEU A 360 21.28 18.43 -14.37
C LEU A 360 21.16 18.07 -15.86
N GLN A 361 19.96 17.80 -16.36
CA GLN A 361 19.70 17.51 -17.78
C GLN A 361 20.07 18.69 -18.70
N ASN A 362 19.88 19.92 -18.23
CA ASN A 362 20.21 21.14 -18.97
C ASN A 362 21.63 21.66 -18.71
N SER A 363 22.45 20.95 -17.92
CA SER A 363 23.82 21.35 -17.60
C SER A 363 24.80 20.88 -18.68
N ALA A 364 25.55 21.81 -19.28
CA ALA A 364 26.55 21.48 -20.30
C ALA A 364 27.81 20.78 -19.72
N ASN A 365 28.05 20.89 -18.40
CA ASN A 365 29.32 20.48 -17.77
C ASN A 365 29.26 19.12 -17.06
N LYS A 366 28.10 18.44 -17.04
CA LYS A 366 27.95 17.15 -16.36
C LYS A 366 27.34 16.11 -17.28
N ASP A 367 28.02 14.99 -17.48
CA ASP A 367 27.48 13.86 -18.23
C ASP A 367 26.60 12.99 -17.31
N ILE A 368 25.28 13.09 -17.51
CA ILE A 368 24.29 12.32 -16.75
C ILE A 368 24.47 10.81 -16.96
N ARG A 369 25.00 10.37 -18.11
CA ARG A 369 25.21 8.94 -18.41
C ARG A 369 26.27 8.34 -17.50
N ILE A 370 27.36 9.07 -17.25
CA ILE A 370 28.44 8.63 -16.35
C ILE A 370 27.92 8.49 -14.91
N LEU A 371 27.06 9.41 -14.46
CA LEU A 371 26.46 9.33 -13.13
C LEU A 371 25.56 8.08 -13.00
N HIS A 372 24.77 7.81 -14.03
CA HIS A 372 23.96 6.60 -14.10
C HIS A 372 24.79 5.31 -14.18
N GLU A 373 25.90 5.30 -14.91
CA GLU A 373 26.81 4.14 -14.98
C GLU A 373 27.44 3.83 -13.61
N ARG A 374 27.94 4.85 -12.91
CA ARG A 374 28.50 4.70 -11.55
C ARG A 374 27.47 4.21 -10.55
N ALA A 375 26.25 4.76 -10.60
CA ALA A 375 25.15 4.29 -9.77
C ALA A 375 24.81 2.83 -10.07
N GLY A 376 24.70 2.47 -11.35
CA GLY A 376 24.42 1.11 -11.82
C GLY A 376 25.44 0.10 -11.31
N ASN A 377 26.73 0.40 -11.47
CA ASN A 377 27.83 -0.46 -11.02
C ASN A 377 27.86 -0.62 -9.49
N TRP A 378 27.59 0.45 -8.74
CA TRP A 378 27.52 0.37 -7.28
C TRP A 378 26.34 -0.50 -6.82
N PHE A 379 25.15 -0.30 -7.39
CA PHE A 379 23.99 -1.12 -7.07
C PHE A 379 24.21 -2.59 -7.44
N ALA A 380 24.85 -2.87 -8.59
CA ALA A 380 25.24 -4.23 -8.97
C ALA A 380 26.21 -4.85 -7.96
N GLY A 381 27.21 -4.10 -7.50
CA GLY A 381 28.15 -4.55 -6.46
C GLY A 381 27.50 -4.85 -5.10
N GLN A 382 26.32 -4.27 -4.83
CA GLN A 382 25.51 -4.53 -3.63
C GLN A 382 24.39 -5.55 -3.85
N ASN A 383 24.33 -6.20 -5.02
CA ASN A 383 23.25 -7.09 -5.45
C ASN A 383 21.85 -6.45 -5.44
N LEU A 384 21.76 -5.13 -5.62
CA LEU A 384 20.51 -4.38 -5.74
C LEU A 384 20.13 -4.22 -7.22
N TRP A 385 19.70 -5.33 -7.82
CA TRP A 385 19.60 -5.46 -9.27
C TRP A 385 18.54 -4.56 -9.92
N SER A 386 17.43 -4.32 -9.24
CA SER A 386 16.32 -3.50 -9.78
C SER A 386 16.79 -2.07 -10.10
N GLU A 387 17.56 -1.48 -9.18
CA GLU A 387 18.15 -0.16 -9.35
C GLU A 387 19.38 -0.20 -10.25
N ALA A 388 20.20 -1.24 -10.14
CA ALA A 388 21.37 -1.43 -10.99
C ALA A 388 20.96 -1.39 -12.48
N VAL A 389 19.94 -2.15 -12.85
CA VAL A 389 19.45 -2.22 -14.23
C VAL A 389 18.79 -0.91 -14.64
N ARG A 390 17.97 -0.28 -13.79
CA ARG A 390 17.36 1.03 -14.10
C ARG A 390 18.40 2.09 -14.43
N HIS A 391 19.44 2.18 -13.60
CA HIS A 391 20.54 3.13 -13.83
C HIS A 391 21.38 2.75 -15.04
N THR A 392 21.65 1.46 -15.24
CA THR A 392 22.38 0.97 -16.42
C THR A 392 21.64 1.25 -17.73
N LEU A 393 20.31 1.08 -17.77
CA LEU A 393 19.48 1.41 -18.93
C LEU A 393 19.49 2.92 -19.21
N ALA A 394 19.42 3.75 -18.16
CA ALA A 394 19.51 5.20 -18.29
C ALA A 394 20.91 5.68 -18.76
N ALA A 395 21.97 4.89 -18.53
CA ALA A 395 23.32 5.17 -19.00
C ALA A 395 23.53 4.86 -20.50
N GLY A 396 22.79 3.92 -21.09
CA GLY A 396 22.87 3.54 -22.51
C GLY A 396 23.51 2.18 -22.78
N LYS A 397 23.78 1.87 -24.06
CA LYS A 397 23.96 0.52 -24.68
C LYS A 397 25.08 -0.41 -24.13
N THR A 398 25.82 -0.07 -23.07
CA THR A 398 26.92 -0.89 -22.51
C THR A 398 26.51 -1.83 -21.36
N GLY A 399 25.23 -1.88 -21.01
CA GLY A 399 24.69 -2.55 -19.81
C GLY A 399 24.52 -4.08 -19.79
N SER A 400 24.92 -4.82 -20.83
CA SER A 400 24.42 -6.20 -21.08
C SER A 400 24.65 -7.19 -19.92
N LYS A 401 25.83 -7.14 -19.27
CA LYS A 401 26.19 -8.14 -18.24
C LYS A 401 25.41 -8.00 -16.93
N HIS A 402 25.15 -6.76 -16.49
CA HIS A 402 24.36 -6.52 -15.27
C HIS A 402 22.87 -6.78 -15.50
N ALA A 403 22.38 -6.61 -16.74
CA ALA A 403 21.01 -6.93 -17.10
C ALA A 403 20.73 -8.43 -17.07
N GLU A 404 21.65 -9.27 -17.53
CA GLU A 404 21.54 -10.73 -17.47
C GLU A 404 21.54 -11.25 -16.03
N ALA A 405 22.54 -10.86 -15.23
CA ALA A 405 22.62 -11.24 -13.81
C ALA A 405 21.42 -10.71 -13.00
N GLY A 406 20.98 -9.49 -13.28
CA GLY A 406 19.79 -8.91 -12.66
C GLY A 406 18.50 -9.63 -13.06
N ALA A 407 18.35 -10.04 -14.33
CA ALA A 407 17.17 -10.75 -14.77
C ALA A 407 17.06 -12.16 -14.15
N GLN A 408 18.19 -12.85 -14.02
CA GLN A 408 18.23 -14.14 -13.32
C GLN A 408 17.89 -13.98 -11.83
N SER A 409 18.44 -12.97 -11.14
CA SER A 409 18.10 -12.70 -9.73
C SER A 409 16.63 -12.36 -9.54
N LEU A 410 16.05 -11.50 -10.39
CA LEU A 410 14.62 -11.18 -10.32
C LEU A 410 13.74 -12.41 -10.59
N ALA A 411 14.16 -13.31 -11.48
CA ALA A 411 13.46 -14.56 -11.73
C ALA A 411 13.55 -15.52 -10.52
N GLU A 412 14.70 -15.57 -9.84
CA GLU A 412 14.90 -16.34 -8.61
C GLU A 412 14.10 -15.77 -7.42
N GLU A 413 13.98 -14.44 -7.34
CA GLU A 413 13.22 -13.70 -6.32
C GLU A 413 11.70 -13.69 -6.58
N GLY A 414 11.29 -13.86 -7.85
CA GLY A 414 9.89 -13.82 -8.27
C GLY A 414 9.33 -12.42 -8.56
N ASP A 415 10.17 -11.43 -8.88
CA ASP A 415 9.75 -10.09 -9.31
C ASP A 415 9.50 -10.04 -10.83
N ILE A 416 8.37 -10.65 -11.21
CA ILE A 416 7.96 -10.87 -12.60
C ILE A 416 7.51 -9.56 -13.27
N ASP A 417 6.85 -8.65 -12.53
CA ASP A 417 6.40 -7.35 -13.04
C ASP A 417 7.55 -6.48 -13.52
N THR A 418 8.66 -6.48 -12.78
CA THR A 418 9.86 -5.74 -13.17
C THR A 418 10.47 -6.34 -14.43
N LEU A 419 10.54 -7.67 -14.54
CA LEU A 419 11.03 -8.37 -15.73
C LEU A 419 10.18 -8.09 -16.99
N VAL A 420 8.85 -8.11 -16.91
CA VAL A 420 8.00 -7.80 -18.07
C VAL A 420 8.09 -6.32 -18.44
N ARG A 421 8.18 -5.41 -17.47
CA ARG A 421 8.44 -3.99 -17.76
C ARG A 421 9.76 -3.79 -18.50
N TRP A 422 10.76 -4.62 -18.24
CA TRP A 422 12.06 -4.57 -18.92
C TRP A 422 11.99 -4.96 -20.40
N MET A 423 10.97 -5.71 -20.82
CA MET A 423 10.78 -6.08 -22.23
C MET A 423 10.83 -4.87 -23.18
N ARG A 424 10.23 -3.75 -22.77
CA ARG A 424 10.13 -2.53 -23.60
C ARG A 424 11.48 -1.90 -23.90
N TYR A 425 12.52 -2.27 -23.14
CA TYR A 425 13.86 -1.70 -23.24
C TYR A 425 14.87 -2.65 -23.88
N LEU A 426 14.46 -3.89 -24.22
CA LEU A 426 15.32 -4.83 -24.90
C LEU A 426 15.28 -4.59 -26.42
N PRO A 427 16.44 -4.61 -27.11
CA PRO A 427 16.49 -4.48 -28.56
C PRO A 427 15.75 -5.65 -29.24
N ALA A 428 15.08 -5.38 -30.36
CA ALA A 428 14.27 -6.38 -31.09
C ALA A 428 15.11 -7.51 -31.71
N ASN A 429 16.42 -7.33 -31.86
CA ASN A 429 17.31 -8.32 -32.47
C ASN A 429 17.72 -9.37 -31.44
N LEU A 430 17.44 -10.65 -31.74
CA LEU A 430 17.84 -11.77 -30.90
C LEU A 430 19.33 -12.07 -31.12
N GLU A 431 20.15 -11.89 -30.08
CA GLU A 431 21.59 -12.22 -30.11
C GLU A 431 21.85 -13.56 -29.36
N PRO A 432 22.66 -14.49 -29.91
CA PRO A 432 23.00 -15.75 -29.24
C PRO A 432 23.63 -15.59 -27.85
N SER A 433 24.34 -14.49 -27.61
CA SER A 433 24.96 -14.20 -26.30
C SER A 433 23.95 -13.87 -25.20
N ARG A 434 22.67 -13.66 -25.53
CA ARG A 434 21.62 -13.20 -24.59
C ARG A 434 20.49 -14.20 -24.39
N ILE A 435 20.69 -15.47 -24.77
CA ILE A 435 19.65 -16.51 -24.69
C ILE A 435 19.09 -16.64 -23.26
N ASP A 436 19.92 -16.53 -22.22
CA ASP A 436 19.46 -16.69 -20.84
C ASP A 436 18.49 -15.59 -20.40
N LEU A 437 18.77 -14.32 -20.76
CA LEU A 437 17.88 -13.19 -20.55
C LEU A 437 16.55 -13.36 -21.30
N GLN A 438 16.60 -13.86 -22.54
CA GLN A 438 15.41 -14.11 -23.35
C GLN A 438 14.57 -15.25 -22.77
N LEU A 439 15.20 -16.29 -22.21
CA LEU A 439 14.51 -17.36 -21.50
C LEU A 439 13.83 -16.84 -20.23
N ASN A 440 14.52 -16.02 -19.41
CA ASN A 440 13.92 -15.39 -18.22
C ASN A 440 12.73 -14.48 -18.58
N LEU A 441 12.80 -13.80 -19.72
CA LEU A 441 11.68 -13.02 -20.25
C LEU A 441 10.51 -13.91 -20.70
N ALA A 442 10.79 -15.01 -21.41
CA ALA A 442 9.76 -15.97 -21.82
C ALA A 442 9.06 -16.59 -20.60
N TRP A 443 9.82 -16.91 -19.55
CA TRP A 443 9.29 -17.35 -18.26
C TRP A 443 8.38 -16.29 -17.64
N ALA A 444 8.81 -15.03 -17.59
CA ALA A 444 8.00 -13.94 -17.05
C ALA A 444 6.70 -13.71 -17.86
N LEU A 445 6.76 -13.85 -19.18
CA LEU A 445 5.58 -13.76 -20.05
C LEU A 445 4.58 -14.89 -19.82
N ALA A 446 5.07 -16.11 -19.64
CA ALA A 446 4.22 -17.26 -19.32
C ALA A 446 3.49 -17.04 -17.98
N HIS A 447 4.16 -16.46 -16.99
CA HIS A 447 3.56 -16.11 -15.69
C HIS A 447 2.64 -14.89 -15.73
N HIS A 448 2.77 -13.99 -16.70
CA HIS A 448 1.81 -12.92 -17.00
C HIS A 448 0.70 -13.33 -17.98
N PHE A 449 0.58 -14.64 -18.24
CA PHE A 449 -0.47 -15.22 -19.09
C PHE A 449 -0.46 -14.71 -20.55
N ARG A 450 0.68 -14.22 -21.03
CA ARG A 450 0.89 -13.85 -22.43
C ARG A 450 1.44 -15.05 -23.20
N PHE A 451 0.64 -16.11 -23.26
CA PHE A 451 1.07 -17.42 -23.79
C PHE A 451 1.55 -17.35 -25.24
N ASN A 452 0.88 -16.56 -26.08
CA ASN A 452 1.27 -16.42 -27.50
C ASN A 452 2.63 -15.71 -27.64
N ASP A 453 2.85 -14.62 -26.90
CA ASP A 453 4.11 -13.88 -26.90
C ASP A 453 5.26 -14.78 -26.38
N ALA A 454 4.99 -15.56 -25.32
CA ALA A 454 5.94 -16.52 -24.77
C ALA A 454 6.29 -17.64 -25.78
N ARG A 455 5.30 -18.25 -26.45
CA ARG A 455 5.52 -19.28 -27.47
C ARG A 455 6.36 -18.77 -28.63
N GLN A 456 6.02 -17.60 -29.18
CA GLN A 456 6.78 -16.99 -30.27
C GLN A 456 8.24 -16.76 -29.89
N LEU A 457 8.48 -16.26 -28.68
CA LEU A 457 9.84 -16.05 -28.17
C LEU A 457 10.58 -17.38 -27.99
N LEU A 458 9.94 -18.40 -27.41
CA LEU A 458 10.53 -19.73 -27.22
C LEU A 458 10.80 -20.45 -28.55
N ASP A 459 9.96 -20.26 -29.57
CA ASP A 459 10.17 -20.83 -30.91
C ASP A 459 11.39 -20.17 -31.57
N ALA A 460 11.52 -18.85 -31.47
CA ALA A 460 12.68 -18.13 -32.00
C ALA A 460 13.98 -18.53 -31.28
N ILE A 461 13.95 -18.69 -29.95
CA ILE A 461 15.10 -19.18 -29.19
C ILE A 461 15.45 -20.63 -29.60
N ALA A 462 14.45 -21.49 -29.81
CA ALA A 462 14.69 -22.89 -30.20
C ALA A 462 15.44 -23.00 -31.55
N VAL A 463 15.12 -22.14 -32.52
CA VAL A 463 15.86 -22.06 -33.80
C VAL A 463 17.32 -21.65 -33.55
N LEU A 464 17.56 -20.61 -32.76
CA LEU A 464 18.92 -20.15 -32.43
C LEU A 464 19.77 -21.20 -31.69
N VAL A 465 19.13 -21.97 -30.80
CA VAL A 465 19.76 -23.06 -30.05
C VAL A 465 20.10 -24.23 -30.97
N ALA A 466 19.25 -24.55 -31.96
CA ALA A 466 19.53 -25.59 -32.93
C ALA A 466 20.74 -25.23 -33.82
N ASP A 467 20.87 -23.96 -34.19
CA ASP A 467 21.96 -23.46 -35.05
C ASP A 467 23.32 -23.35 -34.31
N ASN A 468 23.34 -23.30 -32.97
CA ASN A 468 24.55 -23.09 -32.15
C ASN A 468 24.79 -24.18 -31.08
N ARG A 469 24.41 -25.43 -31.37
CA ARG A 469 24.43 -26.55 -30.39
C ARG A 469 25.76 -26.76 -29.66
N ASP A 470 26.89 -26.59 -30.33
CA ASP A 470 28.21 -26.90 -29.78
C ASP A 470 28.72 -25.89 -28.73
N GLY A 471 28.05 -24.74 -28.57
CA GLY A 471 28.46 -23.66 -27.66
C GLY A 471 27.58 -23.45 -26.42
N LEU A 472 26.48 -24.20 -26.27
CA LEU A 472 25.48 -23.96 -25.23
C LEU A 472 25.59 -24.95 -24.05
N THR A 473 25.39 -24.45 -22.83
CA THR A 473 25.39 -25.28 -21.61
C THR A 473 24.15 -26.18 -21.57
N HIS A 474 24.30 -27.42 -21.11
CA HIS A 474 23.19 -28.40 -20.94
C HIS A 474 21.99 -27.83 -20.18
N SER A 475 22.23 -27.02 -19.14
CA SER A 475 21.19 -26.36 -18.35
C SER A 475 20.31 -25.39 -19.14
N ILE A 476 20.83 -24.71 -20.17
CA ILE A 476 20.08 -23.78 -21.02
C ILE A 476 19.05 -24.54 -21.86
N TRP A 477 19.41 -25.72 -22.37
CA TRP A 477 18.48 -26.57 -23.11
C TRP A 477 17.32 -27.05 -22.22
N ILE A 478 17.64 -27.50 -20.99
CA ILE A 478 16.61 -27.90 -20.01
C ILE A 478 15.73 -26.71 -19.64
N LYS A 479 16.34 -25.53 -19.42
CA LYS A 479 15.63 -24.26 -19.12
C LYS A 479 14.64 -23.90 -20.24
N LEU A 480 15.02 -24.02 -21.51
CA LEU A 480 14.12 -23.82 -22.64
C LEU A 480 12.92 -24.79 -22.62
N GLN A 481 13.17 -26.08 -22.38
CA GLN A 481 12.11 -27.10 -22.38
C GLN A 481 11.16 -26.92 -21.19
N VAL A 482 11.67 -26.65 -19.99
CA VAL A 482 10.83 -26.46 -18.80
C VAL A 482 10.00 -25.19 -18.88
N ILE A 483 10.53 -24.09 -19.40
CA ILE A 483 9.76 -22.85 -19.59
C ILE A 483 8.64 -23.06 -20.62
N ARG A 484 8.90 -23.84 -21.67
CA ARG A 484 7.85 -24.26 -22.61
C ARG A 484 6.78 -25.11 -21.92
N ALA A 485 7.17 -26.06 -21.07
CA ALA A 485 6.22 -26.85 -20.29
C ALA A 485 5.38 -25.98 -19.34
N ILE A 486 5.97 -24.95 -18.72
CA ILE A 486 5.26 -23.97 -17.88
C ILE A 486 4.22 -23.19 -18.70
N CYS A 487 4.62 -22.69 -19.88
CA CYS A 487 3.72 -21.99 -20.79
C CYS A 487 2.51 -22.85 -21.18
N GLU A 488 2.72 -24.12 -21.51
CA GLU A 488 1.63 -25.03 -21.88
C GLU A 488 0.74 -25.40 -20.69
N ALA A 489 1.31 -25.59 -19.49
CA ALA A 489 0.53 -25.89 -18.30
C ALA A 489 -0.44 -24.76 -17.93
N PHE A 490 0.03 -23.50 -17.93
CA PHE A 490 -0.81 -22.35 -17.63
C PHE A 490 -1.75 -21.97 -18.77
N ALA A 491 -1.46 -22.39 -20.00
CA ALA A 491 -2.43 -22.35 -21.09
C ALA A 491 -3.45 -23.50 -21.05
N GLU A 492 -3.47 -24.31 -19.99
CA GLU A 492 -4.33 -25.49 -19.77
C GLU A 492 -4.08 -26.68 -20.73
N ASN A 493 -2.97 -26.69 -21.47
CA ASN A 493 -2.51 -27.79 -22.33
C ASN A 493 -1.72 -28.84 -21.52
N ILE A 494 -2.34 -29.40 -20.48
CA ILE A 494 -1.70 -30.26 -19.48
C ILE A 494 -0.99 -31.50 -20.08
N PRO A 495 -1.59 -32.27 -21.00
CA PRO A 495 -0.92 -33.43 -21.61
C PRO A 495 0.38 -33.05 -22.34
N GLN A 496 0.38 -31.93 -23.06
CA GLN A 496 1.57 -31.43 -23.75
C GLN A 496 2.65 -31.00 -22.75
N SER A 497 2.26 -30.33 -21.66
CA SER A 497 3.19 -29.96 -20.60
C SER A 497 3.85 -31.19 -19.94
N ILE A 498 3.08 -32.24 -19.63
CA ILE A 498 3.61 -33.50 -19.09
C ILE A 498 4.58 -34.15 -20.07
N ALA A 499 4.22 -34.23 -21.36
CA ALA A 499 5.08 -34.82 -22.39
C ALA A 499 6.43 -34.10 -22.52
N LEU A 500 6.47 -32.79 -22.25
CA LEU A 500 7.69 -31.99 -22.24
C LEU A 500 8.48 -32.12 -20.93
N ALA A 501 7.82 -32.08 -19.77
CA ALA A 501 8.48 -32.02 -18.47
C ALA A 501 8.90 -33.40 -17.91
N GLU A 502 8.15 -34.47 -18.18
CA GLU A 502 8.43 -35.80 -17.64
C GLU A 502 9.79 -36.38 -18.08
N PRO A 503 10.22 -36.26 -19.35
CA PRO A 503 11.55 -36.71 -19.76
C PRO A 503 12.69 -35.97 -19.03
N LEU A 504 12.48 -34.68 -18.68
CA LEU A 504 13.48 -33.84 -18.02
C LEU A 504 13.80 -34.32 -16.61
N LEU A 505 12.92 -35.10 -15.96
CA LEU A 505 13.21 -35.69 -14.65
C LEU A 505 14.44 -36.59 -14.63
N ARG A 506 14.85 -37.16 -15.78
CA ARG A 506 16.07 -37.98 -15.88
C ARG A 506 17.33 -37.15 -15.83
N GLU A 507 17.21 -35.86 -16.17
CA GLU A 507 18.31 -34.89 -16.20
C GLU A 507 18.48 -34.16 -14.85
N VAL A 508 17.58 -34.37 -13.88
CA VAL A 508 17.65 -33.75 -12.55
C VAL A 508 18.48 -34.63 -11.60
N PRO A 509 19.57 -34.12 -10.97
CA PRO A 509 20.01 -32.72 -11.01
C PRO A 509 20.86 -32.38 -12.25
N CYS A 510 20.54 -31.26 -12.90
CA CYS A 510 21.24 -30.80 -14.11
C CYS A 510 22.42 -29.85 -13.83
N GLY A 511 22.65 -29.52 -12.56
CA GLY A 511 23.70 -28.59 -12.11
C GLY A 511 23.21 -27.17 -11.83
N ASP A 512 21.93 -26.87 -12.09
CA ASP A 512 21.27 -25.61 -11.76
C ASP A 512 20.03 -25.87 -10.88
N VAL A 513 20.11 -25.49 -9.61
CA VAL A 513 19.06 -25.73 -8.60
C VAL A 513 17.74 -25.03 -8.97
N TRP A 514 17.81 -23.87 -9.62
CA TRP A 514 16.62 -23.14 -10.04
C TRP A 514 15.89 -23.92 -11.14
N VAL A 515 16.62 -24.38 -12.15
CA VAL A 515 16.08 -25.19 -13.26
C VAL A 515 15.54 -26.54 -12.77
N ASP A 516 16.28 -27.24 -11.91
CA ASP A 516 15.85 -28.49 -11.27
C ASP A 516 14.54 -28.30 -10.49
N GLY A 517 14.45 -27.17 -9.79
CA GLY A 517 13.26 -26.71 -9.08
C GLY A 517 12.06 -26.49 -9.99
N LEU A 518 12.24 -25.78 -11.10
CA LEU A 518 11.19 -25.55 -12.09
C LEU A 518 10.65 -26.86 -12.67
N VAL A 519 11.53 -27.82 -13.01
CA VAL A 519 11.12 -29.11 -13.59
C VAL A 519 10.24 -29.87 -12.61
N CYS A 520 10.68 -29.99 -11.35
CA CYS A 520 9.91 -30.67 -10.32
C CYS A 520 8.56 -29.97 -10.07
N ASN A 521 8.58 -28.64 -9.94
CA ASN A 521 7.39 -27.84 -9.64
C ASN A 521 6.33 -27.94 -10.72
N ILE A 522 6.70 -27.79 -11.99
CA ILE A 522 5.72 -27.79 -13.07
C ILE A 522 5.13 -29.18 -13.30
N LEU A 523 5.95 -30.22 -13.23
CA LEU A 523 5.47 -31.59 -13.40
C LEU A 523 4.56 -32.02 -12.26
N SER A 524 4.90 -31.66 -11.02
CA SER A 524 4.03 -31.92 -9.87
C SER A 524 2.70 -31.16 -9.99
N TYR A 525 2.70 -29.91 -10.47
CA TYR A 525 1.47 -29.17 -10.76
C TYR A 525 0.60 -29.90 -11.80
N CYS A 526 1.20 -30.35 -12.91
CA CYS A 526 0.48 -31.08 -13.95
C CYS A 526 -0.09 -32.42 -13.44
N HIS A 527 0.65 -33.16 -12.61
CA HIS A 527 0.14 -34.38 -11.96
C HIS A 527 -1.03 -34.11 -11.02
N LEU A 528 -1.05 -32.98 -10.29
CA LEU A 528 -2.22 -32.60 -9.51
C LEU A 528 -3.43 -32.38 -10.43
N VAL A 529 -3.25 -31.61 -11.50
CA VAL A 529 -4.36 -31.34 -12.45
C VAL A 529 -4.88 -32.63 -13.08
N ASP A 530 -4.00 -33.60 -13.37
CA ASP A 530 -4.34 -34.93 -13.91
C ASP A 530 -4.83 -35.94 -12.85
N LEU A 531 -5.20 -35.49 -11.64
CA LEU A 531 -5.74 -36.33 -10.56
C LEU A 531 -4.76 -37.42 -10.07
N ARG A 532 -3.46 -37.12 -10.02
CA ARG A 532 -2.39 -38.01 -9.53
C ARG A 532 -1.62 -37.39 -8.35
N PRO A 533 -2.27 -37.12 -7.20
CA PRO A 533 -1.66 -36.40 -6.08
C PRO A 533 -0.44 -37.11 -5.48
N GLU A 534 -0.41 -38.45 -5.47
CA GLU A 534 0.76 -39.20 -4.98
C GLU A 534 1.99 -39.03 -5.87
N GLN A 535 1.80 -39.06 -7.20
CA GLN A 535 2.89 -38.82 -8.15
C GLN A 535 3.44 -37.41 -7.99
N ALA A 536 2.56 -36.41 -7.85
CA ALA A 536 2.95 -35.03 -7.60
C ALA A 536 3.85 -34.87 -6.37
N LEU A 537 3.48 -35.49 -5.24
CA LEU A 537 4.28 -35.47 -4.00
C LEU A 537 5.58 -36.28 -4.14
N SER A 538 5.58 -37.37 -4.90
CA SER A 538 6.77 -38.20 -5.12
C SER A 538 7.87 -37.46 -5.90
N VAL A 539 7.47 -36.65 -6.89
CA VAL A 539 8.39 -35.81 -7.68
C VAL A 539 9.07 -34.77 -6.78
N GLN A 540 8.32 -34.15 -5.87
CA GLN A 540 8.85 -33.16 -4.92
C GLN A 540 9.84 -33.73 -3.90
N ARG A 541 9.92 -35.06 -3.73
CA ARG A 541 10.94 -35.70 -2.88
C ARG A 541 12.30 -35.83 -3.57
N ARG A 542 12.36 -35.68 -4.90
CA ARG A 542 13.61 -35.73 -5.67
C ARG A 542 14.42 -34.45 -5.55
N LEU A 543 13.78 -33.33 -5.20
CA LEU A 543 14.46 -32.06 -4.96
C LEU A 543 15.24 -32.16 -3.63
N PRO A 544 16.57 -32.03 -3.62
CA PRO A 544 17.33 -31.99 -2.38
C PRO A 544 16.83 -30.86 -1.49
N GLY A 545 16.84 -31.05 -0.16
CA GLY A 545 16.45 -30.00 0.77
C GLY A 545 17.40 -28.81 0.63
N THR A 546 16.92 -27.71 0.05
CA THR A 546 17.70 -26.47 -0.08
C THR A 546 17.86 -25.82 1.29
N LYS A 547 19.09 -25.80 1.81
CA LYS A 547 19.50 -24.97 2.95
C LYS A 547 20.23 -23.71 2.46
N VAL A 548 19.79 -23.09 1.35
CA VAL A 548 20.52 -21.97 0.75
C VAL A 548 19.78 -20.66 1.02
N ALA A 549 20.53 -19.69 1.58
CA ALA A 549 20.05 -18.34 1.81
C ALA A 549 19.79 -17.61 0.46
N ASN A 550 18.63 -16.97 0.36
CA ASN A 550 18.20 -15.97 -0.64
C ASN A 550 18.16 -16.32 -2.14
N ARG A 551 18.81 -17.36 -2.64
CA ARG A 551 18.68 -17.79 -4.05
C ARG A 551 17.63 -18.89 -4.16
N ASN A 552 16.57 -18.66 -4.96
CA ASN A 552 15.45 -19.56 -5.28
C ASN A 552 14.14 -19.42 -4.45
N LEU A 553 13.84 -18.22 -3.92
CA LEU A 553 12.58 -17.97 -3.21
C LEU A 553 11.34 -18.42 -4.02
N PHE A 554 11.31 -18.12 -5.33
CA PHE A 554 10.21 -18.50 -6.21
C PHE A 554 10.00 -20.03 -6.23
N VAL A 555 11.09 -20.80 -6.39
CA VAL A 555 11.04 -22.27 -6.45
C VAL A 555 10.51 -22.85 -5.14
N GLU A 556 10.95 -22.32 -4.00
CA GLU A 556 10.53 -22.82 -2.68
C GLU A 556 9.06 -22.50 -2.39
N VAL A 557 8.61 -21.29 -2.71
CA VAL A 557 7.21 -20.87 -2.56
C VAL A 557 6.30 -21.69 -3.46
N TYR A 558 6.68 -21.88 -4.72
CA TYR A 558 5.88 -22.66 -5.66
C TYR A 558 5.86 -24.16 -5.31
N ARG A 559 6.98 -24.69 -4.79
CA ARG A 559 7.03 -26.04 -4.21
C ARG A 559 6.03 -26.18 -3.06
N ALA A 560 6.04 -25.24 -2.12
CA ALA A 560 5.11 -25.24 -1.00
C ALA A 560 3.65 -25.12 -1.48
N PHE A 561 3.39 -24.34 -2.52
CA PHE A 561 2.07 -24.23 -3.15
C PHE A 561 1.57 -25.58 -3.66
N VAL A 562 2.37 -26.28 -4.47
CA VAL A 562 2.01 -27.60 -5.03
C VAL A 562 1.84 -28.65 -3.93
N VAL A 563 2.74 -28.68 -2.94
CA VAL A 563 2.64 -29.63 -1.81
C VAL A 563 1.40 -29.35 -0.96
N ALA A 564 1.14 -28.08 -0.62
CA ALA A 564 -0.04 -27.69 0.14
C ALA A 564 -1.34 -28.00 -0.63
N GLN A 565 -1.37 -27.77 -1.95
CA GLN A 565 -2.50 -28.13 -2.80
C GLN A 565 -2.73 -29.64 -2.81
N GLY A 566 -1.67 -30.45 -2.90
CA GLY A 566 -1.76 -31.91 -2.81
C GLY A 566 -2.39 -32.39 -1.50
N TYR A 567 -1.90 -31.89 -0.35
CA TYR A 567 -2.46 -32.23 0.96
C TYR A 567 -3.90 -31.76 1.13
N LEU A 568 -4.22 -30.57 0.63
CA LEU A 568 -5.58 -30.03 0.71
C LEU A 568 -6.56 -30.91 -0.07
N ARG A 569 -6.20 -31.38 -1.27
CA ARG A 569 -7.04 -32.29 -2.09
C ARG A 569 -7.23 -33.65 -1.43
N GLN A 570 -6.19 -34.16 -0.76
CA GLN A 570 -6.28 -35.36 0.09
C GLN A 570 -7.09 -35.13 1.39
N GLY A 571 -7.60 -33.92 1.62
CA GLY A 571 -8.38 -33.57 2.79
C GLY A 571 -7.56 -33.37 4.06
N ASN A 572 -6.23 -33.30 3.99
CA ASN A 572 -5.35 -33.03 5.13
C ASN A 572 -5.10 -31.51 5.26
N LEU A 573 -6.07 -30.80 5.83
CA LEU A 573 -6.03 -29.34 5.95
C LEU A 573 -4.89 -28.88 6.88
N ALA A 574 -4.61 -29.64 7.93
CA ALA A 574 -3.58 -29.29 8.90
C ALA A 574 -2.16 -29.26 8.28
N GLU A 575 -1.83 -30.23 7.44
CA GLU A 575 -0.53 -30.24 6.75
C GLU A 575 -0.50 -29.18 5.63
N ALA A 576 -1.60 -29.03 4.87
CA ALA A 576 -1.70 -28.00 3.84
C ALA A 576 -1.47 -26.60 4.44
N GLU A 577 -2.11 -26.30 5.58
CA GLU A 577 -1.96 -25.04 6.29
C GLU A 577 -0.54 -24.83 6.79
N ARG A 578 0.09 -25.87 7.35
CA ARG A 578 1.46 -25.79 7.86
C ARG A 578 2.44 -25.40 6.76
N GLN A 579 2.39 -26.11 5.62
CA GLN A 579 3.28 -25.88 4.48
C GLN A 579 3.06 -24.48 3.88
N ALA A 580 1.80 -24.10 3.62
CA ALA A 580 1.49 -22.80 3.04
C ALA A 580 1.79 -21.63 3.99
N SER A 581 1.48 -21.74 5.28
CA SER A 581 1.73 -20.66 6.26
C SER A 581 3.22 -20.46 6.56
N GLN A 582 4.02 -21.53 6.50
CA GLN A 582 5.48 -21.43 6.64
C GLN A 582 6.09 -20.71 5.44
N ALA A 583 5.73 -21.11 4.22
CA ALA A 583 6.24 -20.50 3.00
C ALA A 583 5.75 -19.05 2.82
N LEU A 584 4.50 -18.74 3.20
CA LEU A 584 3.98 -17.37 3.15
C LEU A 584 4.77 -16.43 4.07
N ARG A 585 4.98 -16.82 5.34
CA ARG A 585 5.78 -16.03 6.29
C ARG A 585 7.22 -15.86 5.82
N TYR A 586 7.77 -16.88 5.17
CA TYR A 586 9.10 -16.78 4.56
C TYR A 586 9.11 -15.76 3.41
N ALA A 587 8.14 -15.82 2.50
CA ALA A 587 8.02 -14.88 1.38
C ALA A 587 7.81 -13.43 1.84
N GLU A 588 6.93 -13.20 2.83
CA GLU A 588 6.63 -11.86 3.37
C GLU A 588 7.86 -11.18 3.97
N ARG A 589 8.73 -11.95 4.64
CA ARG A 589 9.98 -11.42 5.21
C ARG A 589 10.96 -10.90 4.16
N HIS A 590 10.93 -11.46 2.96
CA HIS A 590 11.90 -11.13 1.90
C HIS A 590 11.34 -10.15 0.86
N THR A 591 10.06 -10.26 0.53
CA THR A 591 9.41 -9.50 -0.57
C THR A 591 8.32 -8.53 -0.10
N GLY A 592 8.03 -8.51 1.21
CA GLY A 592 6.95 -7.71 1.80
C GLY A 592 5.56 -8.35 1.67
N ASN A 593 4.56 -7.67 2.22
CA ASN A 593 3.22 -8.23 2.37
C ASN A 593 2.43 -8.29 1.05
N ASN A 594 2.72 -7.44 0.06
CA ASN A 594 2.05 -7.42 -1.24
C ASN A 594 2.97 -7.93 -2.36
N SER A 595 3.23 -9.24 -2.38
CA SER A 595 4.11 -9.89 -3.36
C SER A 595 3.41 -11.02 -4.13
N SER A 596 3.91 -11.30 -5.34
CA SER A 596 3.49 -12.41 -6.23
C SER A 596 3.58 -13.77 -5.52
N SER A 597 4.65 -13.99 -4.76
CA SER A 597 4.89 -15.18 -3.95
C SER A 597 3.81 -15.38 -2.88
N GLY A 598 3.40 -14.30 -2.19
CA GLY A 598 2.30 -14.37 -1.22
C GLY A 598 0.93 -14.61 -1.86
N ALA A 599 0.69 -14.03 -3.04
CA ALA A 599 -0.57 -14.16 -3.78
C ALA A 599 -0.87 -15.60 -4.23
N THR A 600 0.15 -16.43 -4.45
CA THR A 600 -0.04 -17.84 -4.88
C THR A 600 -0.52 -18.73 -3.74
N LEU A 601 -0.06 -18.49 -2.51
CA LEU A 601 -0.39 -19.29 -1.32
C LEU A 601 -1.65 -18.82 -0.60
N ALA A 602 -1.94 -17.51 -0.65
CA ALA A 602 -3.06 -16.90 0.07
C ALA A 602 -4.43 -17.55 -0.23
N PRO A 603 -4.78 -17.93 -1.48
CA PRO A 603 -6.07 -18.59 -1.77
C PRO A 603 -6.24 -19.95 -1.11
N ILE A 604 -5.16 -20.74 -0.96
CA ILE A 604 -5.19 -22.02 -0.23
C ILE A 604 -5.50 -21.77 1.24
N LEU A 605 -4.78 -20.82 1.86
CA LEU A 605 -5.00 -20.47 3.26
C LEU A 605 -6.38 -19.85 3.49
N ALA A 606 -6.90 -19.08 2.52
CA ALA A 606 -8.23 -18.50 2.59
C ALA A 606 -9.33 -19.58 2.52
N GLU A 607 -9.18 -20.63 1.71
CA GLU A 607 -10.14 -21.74 1.73
C GLU A 607 -10.06 -22.54 3.03
N ILE A 608 -8.87 -22.74 3.60
CA ILE A 608 -8.72 -23.40 4.90
C ILE A 608 -9.37 -22.56 5.99
N ALA A 609 -9.14 -21.24 5.99
CA ALA A 609 -9.77 -20.31 6.93
C ALA A 609 -11.29 -20.29 6.76
N TRP A 610 -11.80 -20.35 5.52
CA TRP A 610 -13.23 -20.55 5.25
C TRP A 610 -13.73 -21.84 5.90
N GLU A 611 -13.11 -22.99 5.64
CA GLU A 611 -13.54 -24.27 6.22
C GLU A 611 -13.54 -24.27 7.75
N GLN A 612 -12.61 -23.56 8.38
CA GLN A 612 -12.49 -23.42 9.83
C GLN A 612 -13.42 -22.34 10.44
N GLY A 613 -14.18 -21.60 9.62
CA GLY A 613 -15.07 -20.52 10.07
C GLY A 613 -14.39 -19.20 10.45
N ASP A 614 -13.09 -19.04 10.16
CA ASP A 614 -12.30 -17.84 10.49
C ASP A 614 -12.37 -16.79 9.38
N VAL A 615 -13.46 -16.01 9.37
CA VAL A 615 -13.72 -14.99 8.35
C VAL A 615 -12.73 -13.82 8.42
N GLY A 616 -12.30 -13.42 9.62
CA GLY A 616 -11.36 -12.30 9.78
C GLY A 616 -10.00 -12.57 9.15
N ARG A 617 -9.55 -13.83 9.16
CA ARG A 617 -8.29 -14.23 8.52
C ARG A 617 -8.37 -14.20 6.99
N ILE A 618 -9.54 -14.38 6.38
CA ILE A 618 -9.71 -14.30 4.92
C ILE A 618 -9.37 -12.89 4.42
N ASP A 619 -9.90 -11.86 5.07
CA ASP A 619 -9.66 -10.47 4.68
C ASP A 619 -8.17 -10.10 4.79
N ALA A 620 -7.50 -10.53 5.85
CA ALA A 620 -6.07 -10.31 6.05
C ALA A 620 -5.20 -11.01 4.99
N LEU A 621 -5.63 -12.19 4.52
CA LEU A 621 -4.91 -12.95 3.51
C LEU A 621 -5.09 -12.37 2.10
N LEU A 622 -6.32 -12.02 1.72
CA LEU A 622 -6.69 -11.72 0.33
C LEU A 622 -6.69 -10.22 -0.01
N THR A 623 -7.16 -9.33 0.88
CA THR A 623 -7.45 -7.92 0.54
C THR A 623 -6.24 -7.18 -0.03
N LEU A 624 -5.07 -7.37 0.58
CA LEU A 624 -3.83 -6.71 0.16
C LEU A 624 -3.22 -7.32 -1.11
N ARG A 625 -3.76 -8.44 -1.62
CA ARG A 625 -3.15 -9.25 -2.67
C ARG A 625 -4.04 -9.46 -3.90
N LEU A 626 -5.25 -8.89 -3.93
CA LEU A 626 -6.19 -9.09 -5.04
C LEU A 626 -5.60 -8.73 -6.40
N GLU A 627 -4.91 -7.59 -6.51
CA GLU A 627 -4.25 -7.18 -7.76
C GLU A 627 -3.18 -8.19 -8.21
N MET A 628 -2.40 -8.70 -7.25
CA MET A 628 -1.38 -9.72 -7.54
C MET A 628 -2.01 -11.08 -7.88
N ILE A 629 -3.12 -11.43 -7.24
CA ILE A 629 -3.87 -12.66 -7.54
C ILE A 629 -4.42 -12.60 -8.97
N ASP A 630 -4.98 -11.47 -9.37
CA ASP A 630 -5.46 -11.27 -10.73
C ASP A 630 -4.32 -11.44 -11.73
N ASN A 631 -3.15 -10.85 -11.47
CA ASN A 631 -2.06 -10.80 -12.45
C ASN A 631 -1.17 -12.06 -12.50
N PHE A 632 -1.08 -12.86 -11.43
CA PHE A 632 -0.05 -13.90 -11.32
C PHE A 632 -0.53 -15.28 -10.86
N CYS A 633 -1.73 -15.38 -10.28
CA CYS A 633 -2.14 -16.62 -9.65
C CYS A 633 -2.48 -17.70 -10.69
N PRO A 634 -2.05 -18.96 -10.50
CA PRO A 634 -2.46 -20.08 -11.35
C PRO A 634 -4.00 -20.23 -11.42
N PRO A 635 -4.54 -20.89 -12.47
CA PRO A 635 -5.98 -21.00 -12.72
C PRO A 635 -6.80 -21.52 -11.51
N ASP A 636 -6.26 -22.52 -10.81
CA ASP A 636 -6.88 -23.13 -9.61
C ASP A 636 -6.97 -22.17 -8.43
N SER A 637 -5.95 -21.34 -8.24
CA SER A 637 -5.86 -20.43 -7.10
C SER A 637 -6.69 -19.18 -7.34
N LEU A 638 -6.77 -18.70 -8.59
CA LEU A 638 -7.68 -17.62 -8.99
C LEU A 638 -9.13 -18.00 -8.68
N SER A 639 -9.59 -19.14 -9.21
CA SER A 639 -10.98 -19.58 -9.00
C SER A 639 -11.30 -19.79 -7.51
N ARG A 640 -10.36 -20.37 -6.75
CA ARG A 640 -10.47 -20.56 -5.29
C ARG A 640 -10.65 -19.25 -4.54
N CYS A 641 -9.83 -18.24 -4.85
CA CYS A 641 -9.89 -16.94 -4.20
C CYS A 641 -11.29 -16.32 -4.33
N TYR A 642 -11.80 -16.23 -5.56
CA TYR A 642 -13.08 -15.58 -5.83
C TYR A 642 -14.29 -16.39 -5.34
N ILE A 643 -14.19 -17.72 -5.29
CA ILE A 643 -15.22 -18.56 -4.66
C ILE A 643 -15.30 -18.28 -3.15
N VAL A 644 -14.16 -18.20 -2.46
CA VAL A 644 -14.13 -17.89 -1.02
C VAL A 644 -14.70 -16.50 -0.75
N LEU A 645 -14.28 -15.48 -1.51
CA LEU A 645 -14.80 -14.12 -1.37
C LEU A 645 -16.30 -14.03 -1.66
N ALA A 646 -16.78 -14.74 -2.69
CA ALA A 646 -18.20 -14.80 -3.00
C ALA A 646 -19.01 -15.46 -1.89
N ARG A 647 -18.51 -16.54 -1.28
CA ARG A 647 -19.15 -17.20 -0.14
C ARG A 647 -19.17 -16.32 1.10
N GLN A 648 -18.09 -15.60 1.38
CA GLN A 648 -18.02 -14.61 2.44
C GLN A 648 -19.02 -13.46 2.21
N ALA A 649 -19.12 -12.93 0.99
CA ALA A 649 -20.12 -11.93 0.65
C ALA A 649 -21.56 -12.44 0.82
N GLN A 650 -21.83 -13.71 0.49
CA GLN A 650 -23.14 -14.33 0.76
C GLN A 650 -23.44 -14.43 2.25
N LEU A 651 -22.46 -14.82 3.08
CA LEU A 651 -22.62 -14.83 4.54
C LEU A 651 -22.99 -13.43 5.07
N ASN A 652 -22.35 -12.40 4.53
CA ASN A 652 -22.61 -11.00 4.87
C ASN A 652 -23.91 -10.46 4.27
N LYS A 653 -24.75 -11.30 3.64
CA LYS A 653 -26.01 -10.94 2.96
C LYS A 653 -25.81 -9.94 1.82
N GLN A 654 -24.62 -9.92 1.21
CA GLN A 654 -24.24 -9.04 0.09
C GLN A 654 -24.27 -9.81 -1.23
N SER A 655 -25.43 -10.36 -1.60
CA SER A 655 -25.50 -11.27 -2.75
C SER A 655 -25.16 -10.61 -4.10
N GLY A 656 -25.40 -9.30 -4.24
CA GLY A 656 -25.00 -8.55 -5.42
C GLY A 656 -23.48 -8.43 -5.57
N GLU A 657 -22.74 -8.38 -4.46
CA GLU A 657 -21.27 -8.35 -4.48
C GLU A 657 -20.69 -9.72 -4.81
N ALA A 658 -21.29 -10.79 -4.29
CA ALA A 658 -20.89 -12.16 -4.63
C ALA A 658 -20.96 -12.44 -6.14
N ASP A 659 -22.03 -12.01 -6.83
CA ASP A 659 -22.15 -12.21 -8.29
C ASP A 659 -21.12 -11.34 -9.07
N ARG A 660 -20.84 -10.11 -8.61
CA ARG A 660 -19.80 -9.25 -9.22
C ARG A 660 -18.41 -9.86 -9.13
N LEU A 661 -18.04 -10.38 -7.96
CA LEU A 661 -16.75 -11.04 -7.73
C LEU A 661 -16.57 -12.25 -8.64
N LEU A 662 -17.60 -13.10 -8.76
CA LEU A 662 -17.56 -14.26 -9.64
C LEU A 662 -17.56 -13.88 -11.12
N LEU A 663 -18.29 -12.84 -11.52
CA LEU A 663 -18.29 -12.31 -12.89
C LEU A 663 -16.93 -11.72 -13.29
N HIS A 664 -16.27 -11.00 -12.38
CA HIS A 664 -14.92 -10.48 -12.60
C HIS A 664 -13.92 -11.62 -12.85
N ALA A 665 -13.92 -12.64 -11.99
CA ALA A 665 -13.07 -13.81 -12.15
C ALA A 665 -13.38 -14.60 -13.44
N GLU A 666 -14.65 -14.73 -13.82
CA GLU A 666 -15.06 -15.34 -15.08
C GLU A 666 -14.53 -14.55 -16.28
N GLY A 667 -14.61 -13.21 -16.24
CA GLY A 667 -14.04 -12.34 -17.28
C GLY A 667 -12.54 -12.54 -17.46
N LEU A 668 -11.79 -12.66 -16.36
CA LEU A 668 -10.36 -12.98 -16.40
C LEU A 668 -10.09 -14.37 -16.99
N ALA A 669 -10.88 -15.38 -16.60
CA ALA A 669 -10.74 -16.74 -17.12
C ALA A 669 -11.03 -16.80 -18.63
N ILE A 670 -12.08 -16.13 -19.11
CA ILE A 670 -12.42 -16.04 -20.53
C ILE A 670 -11.30 -15.34 -21.30
N GLY A 671 -10.81 -14.20 -20.81
CA GLY A 671 -9.74 -13.44 -21.47
C GLY A 671 -8.42 -14.20 -21.61
N ARG A 672 -8.19 -15.21 -20.76
CA ARG A 672 -6.98 -16.06 -20.75
C ARG A 672 -7.19 -17.42 -21.40
N GLY A 673 -8.41 -17.76 -21.81
CA GLY A 673 -8.75 -19.08 -22.34
C GLY A 673 -8.80 -20.20 -21.29
N TRP A 674 -8.99 -19.86 -20.01
CA TRP A 674 -9.01 -20.82 -18.90
C TRP A 674 -10.38 -21.46 -18.72
N SER A 675 -10.64 -22.51 -19.49
CA SER A 675 -11.89 -23.27 -19.43
C SER A 675 -12.03 -24.01 -18.10
N ARG A 676 -10.93 -24.56 -17.59
CA ARG A 676 -10.91 -25.32 -16.33
C ARG A 676 -11.11 -24.42 -15.11
N ALA A 677 -10.57 -23.20 -15.10
CA ALA A 677 -10.85 -22.21 -14.05
C ALA A 677 -12.28 -21.63 -14.10
N ARG A 678 -12.87 -21.56 -15.30
CA ARG A 678 -14.23 -21.04 -15.48
C ARG A 678 -15.31 -21.97 -14.94
N ALA A 679 -15.13 -23.29 -15.07
CA ALA A 679 -16.11 -24.28 -14.60
C ALA A 679 -16.50 -24.18 -13.10
N PRO A 680 -15.56 -24.12 -12.13
CA PRO A 680 -15.90 -23.95 -10.72
C PRO A 680 -16.57 -22.61 -10.41
N LEU A 681 -16.20 -21.53 -11.11
CA LEU A 681 -16.82 -20.22 -10.96
C LEU A 681 -18.31 -20.25 -11.37
N LEU A 682 -18.61 -20.85 -12.53
CA LEU A 682 -19.99 -21.04 -12.98
C LEU A 682 -20.78 -21.93 -12.00
N ALA A 683 -20.16 -22.98 -11.48
CA ALA A 683 -20.80 -23.86 -10.49
C ALA A 683 -21.14 -23.13 -9.17
N GLU A 684 -20.31 -22.18 -8.73
CA GLU A 684 -20.60 -21.34 -7.56
C GLU A 684 -21.66 -20.28 -7.88
N ARG A 685 -21.64 -19.65 -9.06
CA ARG A 685 -22.71 -18.72 -9.50
C ARG A 685 -24.07 -19.42 -9.55
N LEU A 686 -24.11 -20.66 -10.04
CA LEU A 686 -25.34 -21.47 -10.00
C LEU A 686 -25.80 -21.72 -8.56
N ALA A 687 -24.89 -22.04 -7.64
CA ALA A 687 -25.23 -22.21 -6.23
C ALA A 687 -25.76 -20.91 -5.59
N VAL A 688 -25.24 -19.74 -5.99
CA VAL A 688 -25.76 -18.43 -5.57
C VAL A 688 -27.20 -18.23 -6.06
N ARG A 689 -27.50 -18.54 -7.33
CA ARG A 689 -28.86 -18.43 -7.89
C ARG A 689 -29.85 -19.36 -7.21
N LEU A 690 -29.46 -20.60 -6.93
CA LEU A 690 -30.30 -21.54 -6.19
C LEU A 690 -30.60 -21.06 -4.76
N ARG A 691 -29.63 -20.44 -4.07
CA ARG A 691 -29.85 -19.83 -2.75
C ARG A 691 -30.85 -18.67 -2.79
N GLN A 692 -30.87 -17.93 -3.89
CA GLN A 692 -31.85 -16.86 -4.16
C GLN A 692 -33.21 -17.38 -4.65
N ARG A 693 -33.39 -18.71 -4.77
CA ARG A 693 -34.57 -19.36 -5.36
C ARG A 693 -34.80 -18.99 -6.84
N ASP A 694 -33.76 -18.54 -7.54
CA ASP A 694 -33.76 -18.24 -8.97
C ASP A 694 -33.39 -19.50 -9.78
N ILE A 695 -34.38 -20.39 -9.97
CA ILE A 695 -34.21 -21.66 -10.69
C ILE A 695 -33.93 -21.43 -12.18
N ASP A 696 -34.56 -20.43 -12.79
CA ASP A 696 -34.38 -20.14 -14.21
C ASP A 696 -32.97 -19.58 -14.49
N GLY A 697 -32.48 -18.69 -13.62
CA GLY A 697 -31.09 -18.22 -13.66
C GLY A 697 -30.10 -19.36 -13.44
N ALA A 698 -30.37 -20.28 -12.52
CA ALA A 698 -29.57 -21.49 -12.34
C ALA A 698 -29.56 -22.38 -13.61
N ARG A 699 -30.71 -22.59 -14.25
CA ARG A 699 -30.81 -23.36 -15.50
C ARG A 699 -30.04 -22.70 -16.65
N HIS A 700 -30.07 -21.37 -16.73
CA HIS A 700 -29.27 -20.62 -17.70
C HIS A 700 -27.77 -20.84 -17.51
N ILE A 701 -27.26 -20.74 -16.27
CA ILE A 701 -25.85 -20.99 -15.96
C ILE A 701 -25.46 -22.45 -16.24
N LEU A 702 -26.35 -23.41 -15.94
CA LEU A 702 -26.11 -24.81 -16.30
C LEU A 702 -25.98 -25.00 -17.81
N GLY A 703 -26.73 -24.23 -18.61
CA GLY A 703 -26.58 -24.17 -20.07
C GLY A 703 -25.20 -23.66 -20.51
N GLN A 704 -24.67 -22.64 -19.82
CA GLN A 704 -23.32 -22.13 -20.08
C GLN A 704 -22.23 -23.17 -19.75
N LEU A 705 -22.39 -23.94 -18.66
CA LEU A 705 -21.49 -25.05 -18.33
C LEU A 705 -21.55 -26.18 -19.37
N HIS A 706 -22.75 -26.49 -19.91
CA HIS A 706 -22.87 -27.45 -21.01
C HIS A 706 -22.17 -26.95 -22.28
N ALA A 707 -22.35 -25.69 -22.64
CA ALA A 707 -21.66 -25.09 -23.79
C ALA A 707 -20.13 -25.17 -23.63
N LEU A 708 -19.61 -24.84 -22.44
CA LEU A 708 -18.19 -24.96 -22.12
C LEU A 708 -17.69 -26.40 -22.28
N ALA A 709 -18.44 -27.39 -21.80
CA ALA A 709 -18.09 -28.81 -21.95
C ALA A 709 -18.10 -29.28 -23.42
N HIS A 710 -18.94 -28.68 -24.28
CA HIS A 710 -18.96 -28.97 -25.72
C HIS A 710 -17.82 -28.29 -26.48
N GLU A 711 -17.50 -27.04 -26.16
CA GLU A 711 -16.41 -26.26 -26.77
C GLU A 711 -15.04 -26.91 -26.55
N SER A 712 -14.83 -27.49 -25.36
CA SER A 712 -13.61 -28.22 -25.01
C SER A 712 -13.48 -29.56 -25.75
N GLY A 713 -14.57 -30.18 -26.21
CA GLY A 713 -14.57 -31.38 -27.06
C GLY A 713 -13.96 -32.65 -26.43
N PRO A 714 -14.28 -33.85 -26.93
CA PRO A 714 -13.77 -35.11 -26.35
C PRO A 714 -12.27 -35.38 -26.60
N GLY A 715 -11.57 -34.52 -27.35
CA GLY A 715 -10.18 -34.73 -27.78
C GLY A 715 -9.19 -33.60 -27.50
N LYS A 716 -9.61 -32.44 -26.99
CA LYS A 716 -8.67 -31.39 -26.53
C LYS A 716 -8.53 -31.54 -25.01
N ASP A 717 -7.39 -32.05 -24.57
CA ASP A 717 -6.97 -32.08 -23.16
C ASP A 717 -7.93 -32.81 -22.18
N ALA A 718 -7.82 -34.14 -22.14
CA ALA A 718 -8.56 -35.01 -21.23
C ALA A 718 -8.63 -34.53 -19.75
N PRO A 719 -7.57 -33.96 -19.14
CA PRO A 719 -7.63 -33.48 -17.75
C PRO A 719 -8.58 -32.28 -17.57
N SER A 720 -8.53 -31.32 -18.49
CA SER A 720 -9.38 -30.11 -18.46
C SER A 720 -10.85 -30.48 -18.66
N GLN A 721 -11.13 -31.38 -19.60
CA GLN A 721 -12.49 -31.88 -19.85
C GLN A 721 -13.08 -32.60 -18.62
N ASN A 722 -12.29 -33.42 -17.92
CA ASN A 722 -12.73 -34.14 -16.73
C ASN A 722 -13.19 -33.18 -15.62
N VAL A 723 -12.48 -32.08 -15.40
CA VAL A 723 -12.85 -31.07 -14.39
C VAL A 723 -14.12 -30.32 -14.79
N ILE A 724 -14.27 -29.96 -16.06
CA ILE A 724 -15.49 -29.28 -16.55
C ILE A 724 -16.70 -30.21 -16.38
N LEU A 725 -16.58 -31.47 -16.79
CA LEU A 725 -17.64 -32.48 -16.63
C LEU A 725 -17.98 -32.74 -15.15
N TYR A 726 -16.98 -32.73 -14.28
CA TYR A 726 -17.17 -32.82 -12.84
C TYR A 726 -18.08 -31.69 -12.33
N TYR A 727 -17.73 -30.43 -12.59
CA TYR A 727 -18.51 -29.28 -12.13
C TYR A 727 -19.88 -29.16 -12.81
N LEU A 728 -19.99 -29.62 -14.06
CA LEU A 728 -21.28 -29.73 -14.76
C LEU A 728 -22.23 -30.68 -14.01
N ARG A 729 -21.74 -31.88 -13.65
CA ARG A 729 -22.56 -32.86 -12.93
C ARG A 729 -22.89 -32.42 -11.50
N VAL A 730 -21.93 -31.82 -10.78
CA VAL A 730 -22.19 -31.21 -9.46
C VAL A 730 -23.30 -30.16 -9.53
N SER A 731 -23.23 -29.29 -10.54
CA SER A 731 -24.23 -28.24 -10.76
C SER A 731 -25.60 -28.81 -11.12
N ARG A 732 -25.64 -29.86 -11.95
CA ARG A 732 -26.87 -30.59 -12.27
C ARG A 732 -27.48 -31.25 -11.03
N SER A 733 -26.68 -31.88 -10.17
CA SER A 733 -27.17 -32.46 -8.92
C SER A 733 -27.79 -31.41 -8.00
N ARG A 734 -27.19 -30.22 -7.90
CA ARG A 734 -27.78 -29.10 -7.13
C ARG A 734 -29.12 -28.64 -7.68
N LEU A 735 -29.24 -28.56 -9.01
CA LEU A 735 -30.49 -28.18 -9.67
C LEU A 735 -31.58 -29.24 -9.43
N LEU A 736 -31.26 -30.53 -9.57
CA LEU A 736 -32.19 -31.64 -9.29
C LEU A 736 -32.71 -31.61 -7.84
N ILE A 737 -31.84 -31.31 -6.86
CA ILE A 737 -32.25 -31.14 -5.45
C ILE A 737 -33.24 -29.98 -5.30
N ALA A 738 -33.06 -28.88 -6.05
CA ALA A 738 -33.92 -27.71 -6.01
C ALA A 738 -35.24 -27.90 -6.77
N GLU A 739 -35.24 -28.68 -7.85
CA GLU A 739 -36.42 -29.01 -8.67
C GLU A 739 -37.31 -30.10 -8.05
N GLY A 740 -36.89 -30.69 -6.91
CA GLY A 740 -37.67 -31.71 -6.20
C GLY A 740 -37.42 -33.14 -6.68
N GLU A 741 -36.27 -33.40 -7.32
CA GLU A 741 -35.80 -34.73 -7.72
C GLU A 741 -34.58 -35.21 -6.89
N PRO A 742 -34.70 -35.31 -5.55
CA PRO A 742 -33.56 -35.58 -4.67
C PRO A 742 -32.94 -36.98 -4.84
N LEU A 743 -33.70 -38.01 -5.23
CA LEU A 743 -33.14 -39.35 -5.47
C LEU A 743 -32.22 -39.39 -6.68
N ALA A 744 -32.64 -38.79 -7.80
CA ALA A 744 -31.82 -38.70 -9.01
C ALA A 744 -30.53 -37.91 -8.75
N ALA A 745 -30.61 -36.87 -7.91
CA ALA A 745 -29.44 -36.15 -7.45
C ALA A 745 -28.51 -37.05 -6.61
N ALA A 746 -29.05 -37.79 -5.63
CA ALA A 746 -28.28 -38.65 -4.75
C ALA A 746 -27.50 -39.73 -5.51
N ASP A 747 -28.11 -40.36 -6.51
CA ASP A 747 -27.45 -41.39 -7.33
C ASP A 747 -26.33 -40.79 -8.19
N MET A 748 -26.54 -39.61 -8.77
CA MET A 748 -25.49 -38.91 -9.52
C MET A 748 -24.32 -38.50 -8.61
N ILE A 749 -24.62 -38.03 -7.40
CA ILE A 749 -23.59 -37.66 -6.41
C ILE A 749 -22.82 -38.89 -5.94
N ASP A 750 -23.46 -40.04 -5.78
CA ASP A 750 -22.81 -41.29 -5.39
C ASP A 750 -21.69 -41.67 -6.35
N GLN A 751 -22.00 -41.66 -7.66
CA GLN A 751 -21.03 -41.96 -8.72
C GLN A 751 -19.87 -40.96 -8.73
N LEU A 752 -20.18 -39.67 -8.57
CA LEU A 752 -19.16 -38.62 -8.50
C LEU A 752 -18.25 -38.79 -7.27
N ALA A 753 -18.83 -39.03 -6.09
CA ALA A 753 -18.09 -39.18 -4.86
C ALA A 753 -17.18 -40.42 -4.91
N GLY A 754 -17.69 -41.55 -5.39
CA GLY A 754 -16.91 -42.77 -5.58
C GLY A 754 -15.72 -42.58 -6.53
N ALA A 755 -15.89 -41.82 -7.62
CA ALA A 755 -14.79 -41.48 -8.53
C ALA A 755 -13.72 -40.61 -7.85
N GLN A 756 -14.12 -39.63 -7.03
CA GLN A 756 -13.17 -38.80 -6.28
C GLN A 756 -12.41 -39.61 -5.21
N GLU A 757 -13.09 -40.54 -4.54
CA GLU A 757 -12.47 -41.44 -3.55
C GLU A 757 -11.40 -42.34 -4.20
N GLN A 758 -11.66 -42.87 -5.39
CA GLN A 758 -10.71 -43.68 -6.16
C GLN A 758 -9.47 -42.90 -6.59
N CYS A 759 -9.60 -41.60 -6.87
CA CYS A 759 -8.48 -40.71 -7.21
C CYS A 759 -7.81 -40.05 -5.99
N ALA A 760 -8.17 -40.44 -4.76
CA ALA A 760 -7.68 -39.84 -3.52
C ALA A 760 -7.99 -38.33 -3.34
N GLU A 761 -9.02 -37.82 -4.02
CA GLU A 761 -9.54 -36.45 -3.91
C GLU A 761 -10.56 -36.34 -2.75
N TRP A 762 -10.08 -36.65 -1.55
CA TRP A 762 -10.93 -36.83 -0.37
C TRP A 762 -11.68 -35.57 0.07
N LEU A 763 -11.14 -34.37 -0.12
CA LEU A 763 -11.87 -33.13 0.24
C LEU A 763 -13.13 -32.98 -0.61
N SER A 764 -12.99 -33.16 -1.92
CA SER A 764 -14.10 -33.13 -2.87
C SER A 764 -15.09 -34.26 -2.60
N ALA A 765 -14.61 -35.47 -2.31
CA ALA A 765 -15.45 -36.60 -1.93
C ALA A 765 -16.29 -36.30 -0.68
N VAL A 766 -15.70 -35.76 0.39
CA VAL A 766 -16.42 -35.42 1.63
C VAL A 766 -17.52 -34.40 1.36
N ARG A 767 -17.23 -33.32 0.61
CA ARG A 767 -18.23 -32.30 0.25
C ARG A 767 -19.39 -32.90 -0.57
N LEU A 768 -19.09 -33.82 -1.49
CA LEU A 768 -20.11 -34.52 -2.27
C LEU A 768 -20.95 -35.45 -1.38
N ARG A 769 -20.34 -36.24 -0.49
CA ARG A 769 -21.06 -37.12 0.41
C ARG A 769 -21.97 -36.35 1.38
N ILE A 770 -21.57 -35.16 1.83
CA ILE A 770 -22.46 -34.27 2.60
C ILE A 770 -23.68 -33.86 1.76
N MET A 771 -23.47 -33.47 0.49
CA MET A 771 -24.57 -33.14 -0.43
C MET A 771 -25.47 -34.35 -0.74
N GLN A 772 -24.90 -35.56 -0.82
CA GLN A 772 -25.64 -36.82 -0.98
C GLN A 772 -26.56 -37.07 0.22
N THR A 773 -26.07 -36.87 1.43
CA THR A 773 -26.86 -36.98 2.67
C THR A 773 -28.05 -36.05 2.65
N VAL A 774 -27.85 -34.78 2.26
CA VAL A 774 -28.93 -33.79 2.14
C VAL A 774 -29.97 -34.25 1.11
N ALA A 775 -29.52 -34.72 -0.05
CA ALA A 775 -30.40 -35.23 -1.10
C ALA A 775 -31.23 -36.43 -0.59
N LEU A 776 -30.60 -37.46 -0.01
CA LEU A 776 -31.30 -38.63 0.53
C LEU A 776 -32.31 -38.27 1.62
N ARG A 777 -31.98 -37.31 2.49
CA ARG A 777 -32.91 -36.84 3.51
C ARG A 777 -34.15 -36.19 2.88
N ARG A 778 -33.96 -35.31 1.89
CA ARG A 778 -35.08 -34.68 1.17
C ARG A 778 -35.94 -35.70 0.40
N ALA A 779 -35.36 -36.84 0.04
CA ALA A 779 -36.07 -37.97 -0.54
C ALA A 779 -36.84 -38.85 0.48
N GLY A 780 -36.68 -38.61 1.79
CA GLY A 780 -37.26 -39.44 2.84
C GLY A 780 -36.45 -40.70 3.19
N GLU A 781 -35.25 -40.87 2.64
CA GLU A 781 -34.37 -42.03 2.84
C GLU A 781 -33.45 -41.86 4.07
N GLU A 782 -34.04 -41.67 5.26
CA GLU A 782 -33.30 -41.32 6.48
C GLU A 782 -32.27 -42.37 6.91
N ALA A 783 -32.58 -43.67 6.75
CA ALA A 783 -31.66 -44.75 7.12
C ALA A 783 -30.38 -44.70 6.26
N ARG A 784 -30.53 -44.58 4.93
CA ARG A 784 -29.41 -44.46 3.98
C ARG A 784 -28.61 -43.19 4.21
N ALA A 785 -29.30 -42.07 4.49
CA ALA A 785 -28.66 -40.79 4.80
C ALA A 785 -27.78 -40.91 6.06
N CYS A 786 -28.25 -41.58 7.13
CA CYS A 786 -27.46 -41.81 8.34
C CYS A 786 -26.23 -42.70 8.11
N GLU A 787 -26.38 -43.78 7.32
CA GLU A 787 -25.29 -44.70 7.01
C GLU A 787 -24.14 -44.00 6.26
N ILE A 788 -24.47 -43.20 5.25
CA ILE A 788 -23.50 -42.43 4.47
C ILE A 788 -22.87 -41.33 5.31
N PHE A 789 -23.67 -40.63 6.13
CA PHE A 789 -23.18 -39.46 6.85
C PHE A 789 -22.22 -39.79 7.99
N LYS A 790 -22.37 -40.94 8.66
CA LYS A 790 -21.56 -41.32 9.82
C LYS A 790 -20.03 -41.29 9.58
N PRO A 791 -19.46 -41.97 8.56
CA PRO A 791 -18.02 -41.91 8.29
C PRO A 791 -17.57 -40.52 7.78
N VAL A 792 -18.46 -39.79 7.10
CA VAL A 792 -18.18 -38.47 6.54
C VAL A 792 -18.06 -37.42 7.65
N LEU A 793 -18.98 -37.45 8.62
CA LEU A 793 -18.95 -36.58 9.80
C LEU A 793 -17.66 -36.75 10.60
N GLN A 794 -17.23 -38.01 10.79
CA GLN A 794 -15.97 -38.30 11.47
C GLN A 794 -14.78 -37.62 10.80
N ARG A 795 -14.71 -37.73 9.47
CA ARG A 795 -13.62 -37.14 8.70
C ARG A 795 -13.71 -35.61 8.69
N ALA A 796 -14.90 -35.05 8.55
CA ALA A 796 -15.13 -33.61 8.56
C ALA A 796 -14.70 -32.97 9.88
N ILE A 797 -15.02 -33.59 11.03
CA ILE A 797 -14.60 -33.11 12.35
C ILE A 797 -13.07 -33.21 12.49
N GLN A 798 -12.47 -34.35 12.17
CA GLN A 798 -11.02 -34.55 12.24
C GLN A 798 -10.23 -33.53 11.40
N GLN A 799 -10.80 -33.10 10.27
CA GLN A 799 -10.17 -32.16 9.35
C GLN A 799 -10.69 -30.71 9.51
N LYS A 800 -11.52 -30.45 10.52
CA LYS A 800 -12.11 -29.12 10.82
C LYS A 800 -12.88 -28.49 9.64
N LEU A 801 -13.65 -29.29 8.90
CA LEU A 801 -14.50 -28.86 7.78
C LEU A 801 -15.84 -28.30 8.29
N GLN A 802 -15.79 -27.25 9.11
CA GLN A 802 -16.98 -26.67 9.75
C GLN A 802 -17.93 -26.06 8.72
N ARG A 803 -17.43 -25.27 7.76
CA ARG A 803 -18.28 -24.66 6.74
C ARG A 803 -18.93 -25.66 5.81
N SER A 804 -18.20 -26.70 5.37
CA SER A 804 -18.81 -27.75 4.56
C SER A 804 -20.01 -28.42 5.25
N LEU A 805 -20.03 -28.49 6.59
CA LEU A 805 -21.15 -29.02 7.38
C LEU A 805 -22.27 -27.97 7.54
N LEU A 806 -21.94 -26.71 7.83
CA LEU A 806 -22.92 -25.63 8.03
C LEU A 806 -23.64 -25.25 6.73
N ASP A 807 -22.88 -25.12 5.63
CA ASP A 807 -23.41 -24.73 4.31
C ASP A 807 -24.38 -25.77 3.73
N ALA A 808 -24.38 -27.01 4.26
CA ALA A 808 -25.36 -28.04 3.92
C ALA A 808 -26.78 -27.70 4.41
N GLY A 809 -26.91 -26.77 5.36
CA GLY A 809 -28.17 -26.17 5.79
C GLY A 809 -28.95 -26.99 6.81
N PRO A 810 -30.22 -26.61 7.08
CA PRO A 810 -31.05 -27.19 8.14
C PRO A 810 -31.38 -28.67 7.89
N ASP A 811 -31.17 -29.14 6.66
CA ASP A 811 -31.33 -30.55 6.31
C ASP A 811 -30.32 -31.47 7.03
N LEU A 812 -29.20 -30.93 7.52
CA LEU A 812 -28.21 -31.74 8.24
C LEU A 812 -28.45 -31.80 9.77
N LEU A 813 -29.10 -30.78 10.35
CA LEU A 813 -29.18 -30.60 11.81
C LEU A 813 -29.85 -31.75 12.58
N PRO A 814 -30.99 -32.30 12.11
CA PRO A 814 -31.65 -33.42 12.77
C PRO A 814 -30.89 -34.74 12.68
N LEU A 815 -29.91 -34.86 11.76
CA LEU A 815 -29.02 -36.02 11.67
C LEU A 815 -27.82 -35.88 12.63
N LEU A 816 -27.40 -34.66 12.95
CA LEU A 816 -26.31 -34.41 13.90
C LEU A 816 -26.71 -34.88 15.30
N SER A 817 -27.85 -34.44 15.86
CA SER A 817 -28.24 -34.72 17.25
C SER A 817 -28.28 -36.23 17.64
N PRO A 818 -28.89 -37.15 16.85
CA PRO A 818 -28.94 -38.58 17.16
C PRO A 818 -27.61 -39.29 17.01
N LEU A 819 -26.79 -38.91 16.01
CA LEU A 819 -25.46 -39.48 15.80
C LEU A 819 -24.50 -39.07 16.92
N CYS A 820 -24.62 -37.84 17.42
CA CYS A 820 -23.81 -37.34 18.54
C CYS A 820 -24.03 -38.12 19.84
N LYS A 821 -25.25 -38.62 20.08
CA LYS A 821 -25.55 -39.50 21.24
C LYS A 821 -24.94 -40.90 21.13
N LYS A 822 -24.54 -41.33 19.92
CA LYS A 822 -24.07 -42.71 19.63
C LYS A 822 -22.57 -42.80 19.33
N LEU A 823 -21.88 -41.68 19.14
CA LEU A 823 -20.44 -41.62 18.86
C LEU A 823 -19.63 -41.56 20.17
N PRO A 824 -18.44 -42.18 20.24
CA PRO A 824 -17.63 -42.18 21.46
C PRO A 824 -17.19 -40.75 21.82
N PRO A 825 -17.29 -40.34 23.09
CA PRO A 825 -17.00 -38.98 23.52
C PRO A 825 -15.49 -38.76 23.53
N SER A 826 -14.97 -38.02 22.55
CA SER A 826 -13.76 -37.24 22.79
C SER A 826 -14.19 -35.79 23.00
N ALA A 827 -13.54 -35.08 23.93
CA ALA A 827 -13.95 -33.74 24.34
C ALA A 827 -14.03 -32.75 23.14
N GLU A 828 -13.11 -32.88 22.18
CA GLU A 828 -13.07 -32.07 20.94
C GLU A 828 -14.31 -32.27 20.05
N TRP A 829 -14.88 -33.48 20.02
CA TRP A 829 -16.06 -33.77 19.22
C TRP A 829 -17.31 -33.12 19.79
N ALA A 830 -17.51 -33.22 21.11
CA ALA A 830 -18.67 -32.64 21.78
C ALA A 830 -18.66 -31.10 21.67
N GLU A 831 -17.50 -30.48 21.81
CA GLU A 831 -17.32 -29.03 21.68
C GLU A 831 -17.59 -28.55 20.24
N THR A 832 -16.96 -29.19 19.24
CA THR A 832 -17.15 -28.82 17.82
C THR A 832 -18.61 -28.96 17.39
N ILE A 833 -19.28 -30.03 17.82
CA ILE A 833 -20.71 -30.26 17.52
C ILE A 833 -21.60 -29.22 18.21
N ALA A 834 -21.29 -28.84 19.45
CA ALA A 834 -22.03 -27.80 20.16
C ALA A 834 -21.91 -26.46 19.45
N ILE A 835 -20.70 -26.08 19.02
CA ILE A 835 -20.45 -24.88 18.23
C ILE A 835 -21.23 -24.93 16.91
N LEU A 836 -21.15 -26.04 16.15
CA LEU A 836 -21.88 -26.19 14.90
C LEU A 836 -23.40 -26.12 15.09
N SER A 837 -23.93 -26.71 16.16
CA SER A 837 -25.36 -26.69 16.46
C SER A 837 -25.84 -25.29 16.88
N GLN A 838 -25.02 -24.57 17.64
CA GLN A 838 -25.30 -23.20 18.06
C GLN A 838 -25.22 -22.24 16.87
N GLN A 839 -24.14 -22.30 16.08
CA GLN A 839 -23.98 -21.49 14.88
C GLN A 839 -25.06 -21.76 13.84
N ALA A 840 -25.48 -23.02 13.66
CA ALA A 840 -26.58 -23.34 12.78
C ALA A 840 -27.94 -22.86 13.32
N ALA A 841 -28.09 -22.68 14.63
CA ALA A 841 -29.28 -22.03 15.20
C ALA A 841 -29.23 -20.50 15.01
N ASP A 842 -28.06 -19.90 15.15
CA ASP A 842 -27.83 -18.46 14.94
C ASP A 842 -27.95 -18.07 13.44
N GLU A 843 -27.44 -18.90 12.53
CA GLU A 843 -27.58 -18.76 11.07
C GLU A 843 -28.95 -19.26 10.56
N GLY A 844 -29.59 -20.18 11.29
CA GLY A 844 -30.91 -20.77 11.02
C GLY A 844 -32.11 -19.90 11.41
N GLY A 845 -31.88 -18.66 11.84
CA GLY A 845 -32.90 -17.64 12.06
C GLY A 845 -33.40 -16.99 10.76
N LEU A 846 -34.04 -17.76 9.87
CA LEU A 846 -35.03 -17.26 8.91
C LEU A 846 -36.20 -18.27 8.86
N PRO A 847 -37.46 -17.79 8.85
CA PRO A 847 -38.62 -18.48 9.43
C PRO A 847 -39.02 -19.74 8.66
N ALA A 848 -39.31 -20.80 9.40
CA ALA A 848 -40.32 -21.76 8.99
C ALA A 848 -41.68 -21.02 9.03
N ASP A 849 -42.42 -21.09 7.93
CA ASP A 849 -43.79 -20.57 7.79
C ASP A 849 -43.98 -19.06 7.97
N ASP A 850 -43.29 -18.24 7.16
CA ASP A 850 -43.89 -16.99 6.69
C ASP A 850 -43.97 -17.05 5.15
N ILE A 851 -45.15 -17.41 4.66
CA ILE A 851 -45.64 -16.83 3.41
C ILE A 851 -45.47 -15.32 3.60
N PRO A 852 -44.73 -14.59 2.76
CA PRO A 852 -44.81 -13.14 2.80
C PRO A 852 -46.25 -12.82 2.44
N GLN A 853 -47.09 -12.60 3.45
CA GLN A 853 -48.24 -11.75 3.26
C GLN A 853 -47.65 -10.44 2.79
N SER A 854 -47.91 -10.15 1.53
CA SER A 854 -47.74 -8.86 0.89
C SER A 854 -47.96 -7.76 1.93
N GLN A 855 -46.88 -7.21 2.50
CA GLN A 855 -46.92 -5.84 2.94
C GLN A 855 -47.08 -5.07 1.66
N SER A 856 -48.33 -4.77 1.31
CA SER A 856 -48.67 -3.89 0.21
C SER A 856 -47.88 -2.61 0.42
N LEU A 857 -46.79 -2.46 -0.32
CA LEU A 857 -46.06 -1.22 -0.39
C LEU A 857 -46.99 -0.25 -1.13
N VAL A 858 -47.85 0.43 -0.37
CA VAL A 858 -48.80 1.40 -0.95
C VAL A 858 -47.98 2.64 -1.30
N LEU A 859 -47.46 2.67 -2.52
CA LEU A 859 -47.07 3.91 -3.15
C LEU A 859 -48.32 4.77 -3.30
N THR A 860 -48.22 6.04 -2.93
CA THR A 860 -49.28 7.00 -3.26
C THR A 860 -49.39 7.12 -4.78
N GLU A 861 -50.58 7.48 -5.29
CA GLU A 861 -50.81 7.70 -6.73
C GLU A 861 -49.72 8.57 -7.38
N ARG A 862 -49.23 9.57 -6.63
CA ARG A 862 -48.16 10.48 -7.06
C ARG A 862 -46.79 9.82 -7.10
N GLU A 863 -46.47 8.96 -6.16
CA GLU A 863 -45.22 8.20 -6.18
C GLU A 863 -45.21 7.15 -7.29
N GLN A 864 -46.35 6.51 -7.56
CA GLN A 864 -46.49 5.54 -8.65
C GLN A 864 -46.38 6.21 -10.02
N GLN A 865 -47.00 7.39 -10.22
CA GLN A 865 -46.83 8.18 -11.44
C GLN A 865 -45.38 8.67 -11.63
N MET A 866 -44.71 9.08 -10.56
CA MET A 866 -43.29 9.46 -10.64
C MET A 866 -42.42 8.27 -11.05
N LEU A 867 -42.68 7.10 -10.48
CA LEU A 867 -41.97 5.86 -10.78
C LEU A 867 -42.18 5.42 -12.24
N GLN A 868 -43.40 5.55 -12.77
CA GLN A 868 -43.69 5.27 -14.19
C GLN A 868 -42.97 6.23 -15.13
N LEU A 869 -43.05 7.55 -14.89
CA LEU A 869 -42.35 8.55 -15.70
C LEU A 869 -40.83 8.40 -15.65
N ILE A 870 -40.30 7.89 -14.53
CA ILE A 870 -38.89 7.53 -14.42
C ILE A 870 -38.54 6.38 -15.35
N ALA A 871 -39.36 5.32 -15.36
CA ALA A 871 -39.20 4.14 -16.20
C ALA A 871 -39.31 4.48 -17.70
N ASP A 872 -40.17 5.45 -18.05
CA ASP A 872 -40.34 5.97 -19.40
C ASP A 872 -39.20 6.93 -19.84
N GLY A 873 -38.18 7.14 -19.00
CA GLY A 873 -36.97 7.89 -19.36
C GLY A 873 -37.03 9.40 -19.16
N TYR A 874 -38.07 9.94 -18.49
CA TYR A 874 -38.18 11.40 -18.29
C TYR A 874 -37.15 11.94 -17.29
N SER A 875 -36.43 13.00 -17.64
CA SER A 875 -35.58 13.74 -16.69
C SER A 875 -36.42 14.39 -15.59
N ASN A 876 -35.85 14.72 -14.43
CA ASN A 876 -36.58 15.36 -13.33
C ASN A 876 -37.27 16.69 -13.74
N LYS A 877 -36.66 17.45 -14.68
CA LYS A 877 -37.29 18.65 -15.27
C LYS A 877 -38.44 18.28 -16.23
N GLY A 878 -38.32 17.16 -16.94
CA GLY A 878 -39.38 16.60 -17.79
C GLY A 878 -40.58 16.09 -16.98
N ILE A 879 -40.33 15.42 -15.85
CA ILE A 879 -41.35 14.98 -14.90
C ILE A 879 -42.10 16.19 -14.32
N ALA A 880 -41.37 17.24 -13.91
CA ALA A 880 -41.96 18.48 -13.40
C ALA A 880 -42.93 19.14 -14.41
N ARG A 881 -42.53 19.20 -15.69
CA ARG A 881 -43.38 19.72 -16.78
C ARG A 881 -44.59 18.84 -17.07
N SER A 882 -44.39 17.51 -17.11
CA SER A 882 -45.44 16.53 -17.41
C SER A 882 -46.54 16.54 -16.34
N LEU A 883 -46.15 16.68 -15.06
CA LEU A 883 -47.07 16.67 -13.92
C LEU A 883 -47.53 18.06 -13.47
N GLY A 884 -47.04 19.15 -14.09
CA GLY A 884 -47.42 20.53 -13.74
C GLY A 884 -46.99 20.98 -12.33
N ILE A 885 -45.89 20.44 -11.80
CA ILE A 885 -45.40 20.68 -10.43
C ILE A 885 -43.98 21.23 -10.42
N SER A 886 -43.53 21.78 -9.28
CA SER A 886 -42.19 22.34 -9.15
C SER A 886 -41.09 21.26 -9.18
N PHE A 887 -39.90 21.64 -9.64
CA PHE A 887 -38.73 20.75 -9.68
C PHE A 887 -38.30 20.24 -8.29
N GLU A 888 -38.46 21.07 -7.25
CA GLU A 888 -38.14 20.68 -5.87
C GLU A 888 -39.17 19.70 -5.30
N THR A 889 -40.45 19.81 -5.72
CA THR A 889 -41.50 18.84 -5.40
C THR A 889 -41.21 17.46 -6.01
N VAL A 890 -40.67 17.42 -7.24
CA VAL A 890 -40.22 16.17 -7.88
C VAL A 890 -39.10 15.53 -7.07
N LYS A 891 -38.06 16.27 -6.67
CA LYS A 891 -36.97 15.72 -5.85
C LYS A 891 -37.47 15.14 -4.52
N TRP A 892 -38.42 15.81 -3.88
CA TRP A 892 -39.01 15.34 -2.63
C TRP A 892 -39.72 13.98 -2.81
N HIS A 893 -40.60 13.86 -3.82
CA HIS A 893 -41.27 12.59 -4.11
C HIS A 893 -40.28 11.50 -4.56
N LEU A 894 -39.25 11.83 -5.33
CA LEU A 894 -38.21 10.86 -5.70
C LEU A 894 -37.42 10.35 -4.51
N LYS A 895 -37.13 11.23 -3.54
CA LYS A 895 -36.49 10.83 -2.29
C LYS A 895 -37.40 9.87 -1.50
N GLN A 896 -38.71 10.15 -1.42
CA GLN A 896 -39.67 9.26 -0.75
C GLN A 896 -39.81 7.91 -1.46
N VAL A 897 -39.81 7.90 -2.80
CA VAL A 897 -39.80 6.65 -3.59
C VAL A 897 -38.52 5.85 -3.33
N TYR A 898 -37.36 6.51 -3.28
CA TYR A 898 -36.09 5.84 -3.00
C TYR A 898 -36.00 5.30 -1.57
N GLU A 899 -36.50 6.05 -0.59
CA GLU A 899 -36.60 5.59 0.81
C GLU A 899 -37.53 4.38 0.94
N LYS A 900 -38.70 4.41 0.29
CA LYS A 900 -39.68 3.30 0.31
C LYS A 900 -39.18 2.05 -0.43
N LEU A 901 -38.42 2.23 -1.51
CA LEU A 901 -37.80 1.13 -2.26
C LEU A 901 -36.43 0.71 -1.69
N GLN A 902 -35.94 1.38 -0.65
CA GLN A 902 -34.61 1.15 -0.04
C GLN A 902 -33.44 1.21 -1.03
N VAL A 903 -33.48 2.15 -1.97
CA VAL A 903 -32.46 2.35 -3.02
C VAL A 903 -31.86 3.73 -2.95
N SER A 904 -30.68 3.91 -3.54
CA SER A 904 -29.95 5.20 -3.51
C SER A 904 -29.91 5.91 -4.88
N GLY A 905 -30.44 5.26 -5.92
CA GLY A 905 -30.32 5.75 -7.29
C GLY A 905 -31.48 5.35 -8.20
N ARG A 906 -31.64 6.14 -9.26
CA ARG A 906 -32.74 6.02 -10.24
C ARG A 906 -32.82 4.67 -10.92
N ILE A 907 -31.68 4.12 -11.34
CA ILE A 907 -31.62 2.82 -12.03
C ILE A 907 -31.94 1.69 -11.05
N GLN A 908 -31.48 1.80 -9.81
CA GLN A 908 -31.82 0.84 -8.75
C GLN A 908 -33.33 0.87 -8.45
N ALA A 909 -33.94 2.06 -8.40
CA ALA A 909 -35.39 2.20 -8.19
C ALA A 909 -36.22 1.51 -9.28
N ILE A 910 -35.82 1.61 -10.55
CA ILE A 910 -36.51 0.95 -11.67
C ILE A 910 -36.37 -0.57 -11.56
N ASN A 911 -35.16 -1.08 -11.27
CA ASN A 911 -34.92 -2.52 -11.16
C ASN A 911 -35.67 -3.12 -9.97
N GLN A 912 -35.62 -2.45 -8.81
CA GLN A 912 -36.35 -2.87 -7.61
C GLN A 912 -37.87 -2.85 -7.82
N ALA A 913 -38.39 -1.82 -8.51
CA ALA A 913 -39.80 -1.72 -8.83
C ALA A 913 -40.29 -2.80 -9.80
N ARG A 914 -39.43 -3.28 -10.72
CA ARG A 914 -39.72 -4.43 -11.58
C ARG A 914 -39.67 -5.74 -10.82
N GLU A 915 -38.68 -5.93 -9.95
CA GLU A 915 -38.60 -7.09 -9.06
C GLU A 915 -39.83 -7.21 -8.14
N TRP A 916 -40.40 -6.08 -7.72
CA TRP A 916 -41.58 -6.02 -6.86
C TRP A 916 -42.92 -5.93 -7.62
N ASN A 917 -42.92 -6.09 -8.94
CA ASN A 917 -44.11 -6.00 -9.81
C ASN A 917 -44.91 -4.68 -9.69
N LEU A 918 -44.24 -3.57 -9.36
CA LEU A 918 -44.83 -2.22 -9.27
C LEU A 918 -44.85 -1.48 -10.62
N LEU A 919 -44.07 -1.97 -11.58
CA LEU A 919 -44.02 -1.52 -12.97
C LEU A 919 -44.16 -2.76 -13.87
N SER A 920 -45.00 -2.67 -14.90
CA SER A 920 -45.17 -3.70 -15.93
C SER A 920 -43.99 -3.76 -16.91
#